data_AF-A0A3B9NXT6-F1
#
_entry.id   AF-A0A3B9NXT6-F1
#
_cell.length_a   1.000
_cell.length_b   1.000
_cell.length_c   1.000
_cell.angle_alpha   90.00
_cell.angle_beta   90.00
_cell.angle_gamma   90.00
#
_symmetry.space_group_name_H-M   'P 1'
#
loop_
_entity.id
_entity.type
_entity.pdbx_description
1 polymer ?
#
loop_
_entity_poly.entity_id
_entity_poly.type
_entity_poly.pdbx_seq_one_letter_code
_entity_poly.pdbx_strand_id
1 'polypeptide(L)'
;MAYNSNPFLERMSERTTSDNEFVRLFSPKILERLPDDVFNSGLHVFRSPPGGGKTTLLRVFTPAALRSFWHAKKSDAMEDAYHRLVELGIIDETEGPKTLGVLLSCASGYADLPSGANFADQGLFRALLNCRIVLRALRNLATLYGITPQDSLAGISLDYDETCRDLKMIPLLKNAAELTVWAEQAERSVYAHLDAIVAPKDGVLPSHVRFEGVLWLQGVRFLKDGKPIAERRMLMIDDLHKLRRPQRQLLAVEITELRPSMPVWLAERSIALGEQLLSQGARSGRDLHAVDLINEIWGSGKGSQQFLAYAQNILDRRMDRQSAIPSGTFAQHLRSDILPNEVSEQVQRGIARFNDQSDRFRSNPQYAEWFGRAEQISAKPSLNALRELYKIQIQIARQERKRQMTFELAPLPTAELDERGSSKEDNAADIFMHEDLKIPYYFGIERLCTLATNNVEELLGLAAALYEGLKAKQVLRREAVLSPIEQEKYLVEAAKHKRSFIPKSHTEGTRAQQLIDGIASYCRERTFLPNAPYAPGVTGVRLTKGVIDALEDGRSYGDSGRILHRVLCECVAENLFTTKESASSNSRESGLVFNLNRTLCALNGLPLGYGGWQDVDIEDMIGWMQRGPSFSRKRLLEID
;
A
#
# COMPACT_ATOMS: atom_id res chain seq x y z
N MET A 1 13.50 -1.73 -30.65
CA MET A 1 12.14 -1.28 -31.01
C MET A 1 11.28 -1.33 -29.74
N ALA A 2 10.71 -0.17 -29.38
CA ALA A 2 9.68 0.09 -28.36
C ALA A 2 9.77 -0.62 -26.98
N TYR A 3 10.74 -0.25 -26.14
CA TYR A 3 10.59 -0.40 -24.68
C TYR A 3 9.80 0.78 -24.05
N ASN A 4 9.37 1.77 -24.85
CA ASN A 4 8.67 3.00 -24.41
C ASN A 4 7.20 3.06 -24.87
N SER A 5 6.43 1.97 -24.86
CA SER A 5 5.05 2.03 -25.39
C SER A 5 4.00 2.51 -24.38
N ASN A 6 4.23 2.30 -23.08
CA ASN A 6 3.27 2.62 -22.00
C ASN A 6 3.98 3.26 -20.80
N PRO A 7 3.74 4.56 -20.53
CA PRO A 7 4.45 5.31 -19.47
C PRO A 7 4.07 4.88 -18.05
N PHE A 8 3.02 4.06 -17.87
CA PHE A 8 2.57 3.60 -16.56
C PHE A 8 3.23 2.30 -16.10
N LEU A 9 3.87 1.54 -17.00
CA LEU A 9 4.59 0.31 -16.66
C LEU A 9 6.04 0.57 -16.21
N GLU A 10 6.56 1.79 -16.40
CA GLU A 10 7.92 2.17 -15.99
C GLU A 10 8.02 2.32 -14.46
N ARG A 11 8.91 1.52 -13.85
CA ARG A 11 9.14 1.51 -12.39
C ARG A 11 10.18 2.54 -11.96
N MET A 12 9.73 3.51 -11.15
CA MET A 12 10.55 4.64 -10.67
C MET A 12 11.66 4.27 -9.69
N SER A 13 11.48 3.20 -8.92
CA SER A 13 12.39 2.78 -7.87
C SER A 13 13.57 1.95 -8.39
N GLU A 14 13.52 1.50 -9.65
CA GLU A 14 14.57 0.68 -10.24
C GLU A 14 15.77 1.55 -10.65
N ARG A 15 16.99 1.00 -10.46
CA ARG A 15 18.28 1.64 -10.79
C ARG A 15 18.44 2.00 -12.27
N THR A 16 17.51 1.58 -13.12
CA THR A 16 17.45 1.81 -14.56
C THR A 16 16.93 3.21 -14.92
N THR A 17 16.17 3.87 -14.04
CA THR A 17 15.64 5.23 -14.29
C THR A 17 16.67 6.28 -13.90
N SER A 18 16.98 7.24 -14.79
CA SER A 18 17.90 8.34 -14.49
C SER A 18 17.36 9.24 -13.37
N ASP A 19 18.21 9.89 -12.58
CA ASP A 19 17.73 10.74 -11.48
C ASP A 19 16.94 11.97 -11.98
N ASN A 20 17.30 12.51 -13.16
CA ASN A 20 16.53 13.57 -13.81
C ASN A 20 15.10 13.13 -14.15
N GLU A 21 14.94 11.90 -14.60
CA GLU A 21 13.64 11.31 -14.92
C GLU A 21 12.84 10.96 -13.66
N PHE A 22 13.53 10.48 -12.62
CA PHE A 22 12.95 10.28 -11.30
C PHE A 22 12.31 11.56 -10.76
N VAL A 23 13.04 12.67 -10.80
CA VAL A 23 12.58 13.96 -10.30
C VAL A 23 11.35 14.47 -11.08
N ARG A 24 11.25 14.22 -12.39
CA ARG A 24 10.09 14.64 -13.20
C ARG A 24 8.80 13.94 -12.79
N LEU A 25 8.90 12.68 -12.41
CA LEU A 25 7.77 11.82 -12.11
C LEU A 25 7.44 11.75 -10.61
N PHE A 26 8.30 12.29 -9.75
CA PHE A 26 8.06 12.33 -8.32
C PHE A 26 6.93 13.32 -7.97
N SER A 27 5.97 12.86 -7.17
CA SER A 27 4.89 13.71 -6.66
C SER A 27 5.22 14.21 -5.25
N PRO A 28 5.32 15.53 -5.02
CA PRO A 28 5.70 16.09 -3.71
C PRO A 28 4.64 15.95 -2.62
N LYS A 29 3.38 15.69 -2.97
CA LYS A 29 2.27 15.56 -2.01
C LYS A 29 2.49 14.48 -0.93
N ILE A 30 3.37 13.51 -1.16
CA ILE A 30 3.76 12.53 -0.12
C ILE A 30 4.56 13.19 1.01
N LEU A 31 5.38 14.20 0.71
CA LEU A 31 6.22 14.91 1.68
C LEU A 31 5.39 15.78 2.62
N GLU A 32 4.20 16.24 2.20
CA GLU A 32 3.24 16.97 3.03
C GLU A 32 2.60 16.10 4.13
N ARG A 33 2.72 14.77 4.01
CA ARG A 33 2.06 13.80 4.89
C ARG A 33 3.00 13.11 5.86
N LEU A 34 4.31 13.27 5.66
CA LEU A 34 5.28 12.75 6.60
C LEU A 34 5.07 13.48 7.94
N PRO A 35 5.02 12.75 9.07
CA PRO A 35 5.03 13.38 10.38
C PRO A 35 6.23 14.33 10.53
N ASP A 36 6.02 15.49 11.18
CA ASP A 36 7.05 16.54 11.28
C ASP A 36 8.32 16.06 12.02
N ASP A 37 8.19 15.04 12.87
CA ASP A 37 9.26 14.45 13.66
C ASP A 37 10.11 13.42 12.90
N VAL A 38 9.72 13.01 11.69
CA VAL A 38 10.43 12.01 10.87
C VAL A 38 11.86 12.46 10.50
N PHE A 39 12.11 13.77 10.48
CA PHE A 39 13.43 14.33 10.23
C PHE A 39 14.25 14.57 11.51
N ASN A 40 13.66 14.35 12.69
CA ASN A 40 14.33 14.48 13.97
C ASN A 40 15.12 13.21 14.32
N SER A 41 16.00 13.33 15.32
CA SER A 41 16.80 12.22 15.87
C SER A 41 15.93 11.05 16.29
N GLY A 42 16.36 9.82 15.99
CA GLY A 42 15.69 8.61 16.42
C GLY A 42 15.43 7.61 15.29
N LEU A 43 14.73 6.53 15.64
CA LEU A 43 14.40 5.43 14.75
C LEU A 43 12.97 5.56 14.20
N HIS A 44 12.85 5.63 12.88
CA HIS A 44 11.59 5.75 12.15
C HIS A 44 11.39 4.51 11.28
N VAL A 45 10.30 3.77 11.47
CA VAL A 45 10.02 2.51 10.76
C VAL A 45 8.86 2.69 9.80
N PHE A 46 9.15 2.71 8.50
CA PHE A 46 8.18 2.80 7.42
C PHE A 46 7.69 1.42 6.99
N ARG A 47 6.38 1.21 7.07
CA ARG A 47 5.73 -0.05 6.71
C ARG A 47 4.72 0.16 5.59
N SER A 48 4.76 -0.71 4.60
CA SER A 48 3.67 -0.88 3.63
C SER A 48 3.85 -2.17 2.84
N PRO A 49 2.81 -2.68 2.19
CA PRO A 49 2.94 -3.71 1.16
C PRO A 49 3.92 -3.30 0.04
N PRO A 50 4.38 -4.25 -0.79
CA PRO A 50 5.05 -3.99 -2.07
C PRO A 50 4.26 -2.97 -2.90
N GLY A 51 4.98 -2.07 -3.59
CA GLY A 51 4.33 -1.05 -4.42
C GLY A 51 3.79 0.19 -3.68
N GLY A 52 3.84 0.22 -2.35
CA GLY A 52 3.39 1.38 -1.54
C GLY A 52 4.27 2.64 -1.61
N GLY A 53 5.36 2.63 -2.37
CA GLY A 53 6.21 3.82 -2.59
C GLY A 53 7.35 4.06 -1.59
N LYS A 54 7.67 3.10 -0.70
CA LYS A 54 8.79 3.20 0.27
C LYS A 54 10.12 3.56 -0.40
N THR A 55 10.56 2.74 -1.35
CA THR A 55 11.83 2.94 -2.06
C THR A 55 11.86 4.27 -2.81
N THR A 56 10.73 4.67 -3.41
CA THR A 56 10.59 5.98 -4.07
C THR A 56 10.78 7.10 -3.06
N LEU A 57 10.15 7.02 -1.88
CA LEU A 57 10.30 8.00 -0.79
C LEU A 57 11.76 8.09 -0.32
N LEU A 58 12.42 6.96 -0.04
CA LEU A 58 13.81 6.92 0.42
C LEU A 58 14.77 7.48 -0.66
N ARG A 59 14.49 7.23 -1.95
CA ARG A 59 15.31 7.71 -3.07
C ARG A 59 15.36 9.23 -3.16
N VAL A 60 14.29 9.94 -2.78
CA VAL A 60 14.22 11.42 -2.81
C VAL A 60 15.38 12.06 -2.05
N PHE A 61 15.74 11.49 -0.90
CA PHE A 61 16.75 12.06 0.00
C PHE A 61 18.17 11.60 -0.34
N THR A 62 18.37 10.87 -1.43
CA THR A 62 19.71 10.51 -1.89
C THR A 62 20.39 11.71 -2.56
N PRO A 63 21.71 11.90 -2.41
CA PRO A 63 22.42 13.04 -3.00
C PRO A 63 22.23 13.23 -4.50
N ALA A 64 22.14 12.13 -5.26
CA ALA A 64 21.93 12.20 -6.70
C ALA A 64 20.55 12.78 -7.06
N ALA A 65 19.50 12.35 -6.34
CA ALA A 65 18.15 12.90 -6.50
C ALA A 65 18.09 14.35 -6.04
N LEU A 66 18.64 14.69 -4.87
CA LEU A 66 18.65 16.06 -4.34
C LEU A 66 19.37 17.04 -5.27
N ARG A 67 20.49 16.62 -5.87
CA ARG A 67 21.17 17.43 -6.90
C ARG A 67 20.33 17.59 -8.16
N SER A 68 19.59 16.56 -8.56
CA SER A 68 18.71 16.63 -9.71
C SER A 68 17.54 17.60 -9.48
N PHE A 69 16.93 17.59 -8.28
CA PHE A 69 15.95 18.61 -7.86
C PHE A 69 16.56 20.02 -7.90
N TRP A 70 17.77 20.18 -7.36
CA TRP A 70 18.47 21.45 -7.34
C TRP A 70 18.78 22.01 -8.74
N HIS A 71 19.32 21.18 -9.63
CA HIS A 71 19.63 21.59 -10.99
C HIS A 71 18.39 21.93 -11.81
N ALA A 72 17.25 21.35 -11.45
CA ALA A 72 15.98 21.56 -12.13
C ALA A 72 15.05 22.55 -11.43
N LYS A 73 15.56 23.38 -10.51
CA LYS A 73 14.80 24.41 -9.76
C LYS A 73 14.08 25.46 -10.61
N LYS A 74 14.41 25.57 -11.90
CA LYS A 74 13.75 26.49 -12.86
C LYS A 74 12.70 25.81 -13.74
N SER A 75 12.41 24.54 -13.50
CA SER A 75 11.43 23.78 -14.26
C SER A 75 10.08 23.85 -13.56
N ASP A 76 9.06 24.40 -14.24
CA ASP A 76 7.69 24.53 -13.70
C ASP A 76 7.15 23.21 -13.13
N ALA A 77 7.42 22.08 -13.79
CA ALA A 77 6.98 20.76 -13.34
C ALA A 77 7.58 20.30 -11.98
N MET A 78 8.65 20.94 -11.51
CA MET A 78 9.43 20.53 -10.34
C MET A 78 9.46 21.57 -9.22
N GLU A 79 8.86 22.73 -9.46
CA GLU A 79 8.87 23.87 -8.55
C GLU A 79 8.27 23.49 -7.18
N ASP A 80 7.10 22.83 -7.17
CA ASP A 80 6.43 22.38 -5.94
C ASP A 80 7.32 21.47 -5.08
N ALA A 81 7.98 20.50 -5.72
CA ALA A 81 8.82 19.54 -5.02
C ALA A 81 10.12 20.17 -4.50
N TYR A 82 10.69 21.08 -5.28
CA TYR A 82 11.85 21.85 -4.90
C TYR A 82 11.57 22.75 -3.70
N HIS A 83 10.51 23.57 -3.75
CA HIS A 83 10.10 24.45 -2.64
C HIS A 83 9.87 23.65 -1.37
N ARG A 84 9.20 22.49 -1.47
CA ARG A 84 8.97 21.66 -0.28
C ARG A 84 10.26 21.11 0.33
N LEU A 85 11.24 20.73 -0.49
CA LEU A 85 12.57 20.31 0.01
C LEU A 85 13.36 21.46 0.62
N VAL A 86 13.13 22.70 0.16
CA VAL A 86 13.69 23.92 0.76
C VAL A 86 13.03 24.23 2.10
N GLU A 87 11.71 24.13 2.21
CA GLU A 87 10.97 24.32 3.47
C GLU A 87 11.41 23.34 4.56
N LEU A 88 11.72 22.09 4.19
CA LEU A 88 12.26 21.07 5.09
C LEU A 88 13.74 21.31 5.45
N GLY A 89 14.40 22.30 4.83
CA GLY A 89 15.81 22.61 5.01
C GLY A 89 16.74 21.49 4.53
N ILE A 90 16.28 20.68 3.57
CA ILE A 90 17.07 19.60 2.96
C ILE A 90 17.93 20.17 1.84
N ILE A 91 17.39 21.17 1.12
CA ILE A 91 18.08 21.92 0.08
C ILE A 91 18.09 23.39 0.48
N ASP A 92 19.21 24.06 0.28
CA ASP A 92 19.35 25.51 0.41
C ASP A 92 19.28 26.20 -0.95
N GLU A 93 18.57 27.32 -1.06
CA GLU A 93 18.35 28.08 -2.30
C GLU A 93 19.61 28.62 -2.99
N THR A 94 20.72 28.70 -2.25
CA THR A 94 22.01 29.21 -2.74
C THR A 94 23.11 28.14 -2.73
N GLU A 95 23.24 27.38 -1.65
CA GLU A 95 24.33 26.42 -1.42
C GLU A 95 24.03 25.02 -1.97
N GLY A 96 22.76 24.73 -2.31
CA GLY A 96 22.32 23.45 -2.82
C GLY A 96 22.00 22.43 -1.71
N PRO A 97 22.07 21.12 -1.99
CA PRO A 97 21.72 20.08 -1.02
C PRO A 97 22.55 20.13 0.28
N LYS A 98 21.88 20.23 1.44
CA LYS A 98 22.51 20.27 2.78
C LYS A 98 22.53 18.94 3.51
N THR A 99 21.63 18.02 3.13
CA THR A 99 21.49 16.71 3.78
C THR A 99 22.23 15.61 3.02
N LEU A 100 23.10 14.87 3.72
CA LEU A 100 23.69 13.64 3.24
C LEU A 100 22.80 12.44 3.60
N GLY A 101 21.96 12.03 2.65
CA GLY A 101 21.18 10.80 2.78
C GLY A 101 21.98 9.56 2.39
N VAL A 102 22.11 8.61 3.31
CA VAL A 102 22.82 7.34 3.10
C VAL A 102 21.80 6.22 2.95
N LEU A 103 21.56 5.77 1.72
CA LEU A 103 20.63 4.69 1.42
C LEU A 103 21.35 3.33 1.28
N LEU A 104 20.91 2.36 2.09
CA LEU A 104 21.31 0.97 2.06
C LEU A 104 20.12 0.10 1.69
N SER A 105 20.31 -0.90 0.82
CA SER A 105 19.29 -1.92 0.54
C SER A 105 19.74 -3.26 1.09
N CYS A 106 18.90 -3.87 1.92
CA CYS A 106 19.13 -5.20 2.47
C CYS A 106 19.06 -6.33 1.43
N ALA A 107 18.63 -6.03 0.19
CA ALA A 107 18.67 -7.00 -0.91
C ALA A 107 20.10 -7.32 -1.39
N SER A 108 21.11 -6.54 -0.98
CA SER A 108 22.49 -6.63 -1.48
C SER A 108 23.33 -7.73 -0.80
N GLY A 109 22.89 -8.99 -0.80
CA GLY A 109 23.71 -10.11 -0.32
C GLY A 109 23.79 -10.26 1.20
N TYR A 110 22.92 -9.59 1.97
CA TYR A 110 22.79 -9.86 3.40
C TYR A 110 22.12 -11.22 3.70
N ALA A 111 21.38 -11.76 2.73
CA ALA A 111 20.72 -13.06 2.85
C ALA A 111 21.71 -14.24 2.86
N ASP A 112 22.89 -14.04 2.24
CA ASP A 112 23.98 -15.01 2.15
C ASP A 112 24.68 -15.21 3.50
N LEU A 113 24.50 -14.26 4.43
CA LEU A 113 25.00 -14.40 5.79
C LEU A 113 24.27 -15.54 6.53
N PRO A 114 24.96 -16.23 7.46
CA PRO A 114 24.35 -17.22 8.35
C PRO A 114 23.17 -16.64 9.14
N SER A 115 22.36 -17.53 9.73
CA SER A 115 21.10 -17.18 10.40
C SER A 115 21.21 -16.22 11.58
N GLY A 116 22.42 -15.85 12.02
CA GLY A 116 22.63 -14.93 13.14
C GLY A 116 22.38 -15.57 14.50
N ALA A 117 22.34 -16.91 14.56
CA ALA A 117 22.03 -17.65 15.78
C ALA A 117 23.18 -17.58 16.80
N ASN A 118 24.42 -17.51 16.33
CA ASN A 118 25.61 -17.45 17.16
C ASN A 118 26.26 -16.06 17.12
N PHE A 119 27.04 -15.72 18.16
CA PHE A 119 27.71 -14.42 18.30
C PHE A 119 28.62 -14.07 17.10
N ALA A 120 29.30 -15.07 16.52
CA ALA A 120 30.13 -14.89 15.33
C ALA A 120 29.31 -14.41 14.12
N ASP A 121 28.15 -15.02 13.88
CA ASP A 121 27.26 -14.66 12.76
C ASP A 121 26.71 -13.24 12.90
N GLN A 122 26.35 -12.86 14.13
CA GLN A 122 25.92 -11.50 14.45
C GLN A 122 27.06 -10.49 14.24
N GLY A 123 28.28 -10.89 14.59
CA GLY A 123 29.48 -10.09 14.37
C GLY A 123 29.75 -9.82 12.89
N LEU A 124 29.60 -10.84 12.02
CA LEU A 124 29.72 -10.69 10.57
C LEU A 124 28.64 -9.77 9.98
N PHE A 125 27.39 -9.92 10.44
CA PHE A 125 26.31 -9.04 10.02
C PHE A 125 26.59 -7.57 10.38
N ARG A 126 27.04 -7.32 11.62
CA ARG A 126 27.46 -5.98 12.07
C ARG A 126 28.63 -5.45 11.25
N ALA A 127 29.65 -6.27 11.00
CA ALA A 127 30.82 -5.88 10.20
C ALA A 127 30.41 -5.44 8.79
N LEU A 128 29.58 -6.24 8.11
CA LEU A 128 29.09 -5.94 6.77
C LEU A 128 28.23 -4.68 6.74
N LEU A 129 27.34 -4.50 7.73
CA LEU A 129 26.52 -3.29 7.79
C LEU A 129 27.38 -2.05 8.04
N ASN A 130 28.32 -2.12 8.99
CA ASN A 130 29.22 -1.02 9.34
C ASN A 130 30.07 -0.57 8.15
N CYS A 131 30.75 -1.50 7.47
CA CYS A 131 31.58 -1.12 6.32
C CYS A 131 30.73 -0.54 5.17
N ARG A 132 29.52 -1.04 4.96
CA ARG A 132 28.61 -0.51 3.93
C ARG A 132 28.06 0.87 4.27
N ILE A 133 27.79 1.17 5.53
CA ILE A 133 27.44 2.54 5.97
C ILE A 133 28.58 3.49 5.58
N VAL A 134 29.83 3.15 5.93
CA VAL A 134 31.01 3.97 5.60
C VAL A 134 31.16 4.13 4.07
N LEU A 135 31.16 3.02 3.32
CA LEU A 135 31.30 3.05 1.85
C LEU A 135 30.22 3.89 1.18
N ARG A 136 28.96 3.72 1.59
CA ARG A 136 27.84 4.47 1.01
C ARG A 136 27.89 5.93 1.39
N ALA A 137 28.22 6.27 2.63
CA ALA A 137 28.36 7.65 3.06
C ALA A 137 29.43 8.39 2.24
N LEU A 138 30.62 7.79 2.06
CA LEU A 138 31.72 8.41 1.30
C LEU A 138 31.39 8.54 -0.20
N ARG A 139 30.77 7.53 -0.81
CA ARG A 139 30.29 7.61 -2.21
C ARG A 139 29.20 8.67 -2.40
N ASN A 140 28.28 8.75 -1.44
CA ASN A 140 27.19 9.74 -1.44
C ASN A 140 27.72 11.15 -1.21
N LEU A 141 28.76 11.33 -0.38
CA LEU A 141 29.45 12.59 -0.18
C LEU A 141 30.12 13.07 -1.48
N ALA A 142 30.82 12.18 -2.18
CA ALA A 142 31.39 12.49 -3.49
C ALA A 142 30.32 12.97 -4.47
N THR A 143 29.18 12.27 -4.50
CA THR A 143 28.04 12.62 -5.35
C THR A 143 27.45 13.98 -4.98
N LEU A 144 27.25 14.26 -3.69
CA LEU A 144 26.66 15.50 -3.16
C LEU A 144 27.47 16.73 -3.58
N TYR A 145 28.80 16.63 -3.54
CA TYR A 145 29.71 17.74 -3.86
C TYR A 145 30.28 17.68 -5.28
N GLY A 146 29.80 16.75 -6.11
CA GLY A 146 30.21 16.62 -7.52
C GLY A 146 31.68 16.30 -7.72
N ILE A 147 32.27 15.57 -6.78
CA ILE A 147 33.62 15.06 -6.88
C ILE A 147 33.60 13.96 -7.94
N THR A 148 34.29 14.18 -9.04
CA THR A 148 34.34 13.20 -10.14
C THR A 148 35.15 11.98 -9.73
N PRO A 149 35.01 10.81 -10.38
CA PRO A 149 35.89 9.67 -10.11
C PRO A 149 37.39 9.96 -10.35
N GLN A 150 37.69 11.03 -11.09
CA GLN A 150 39.05 11.53 -11.34
C GLN A 150 39.55 12.42 -10.19
N ASP A 151 38.64 13.07 -9.47
CA ASP A 151 38.95 13.84 -8.27
C ASP A 151 38.98 12.91 -7.05
N SER A 152 40.13 12.86 -6.38
CA SER A 152 40.28 11.99 -5.22
C SER A 152 39.52 12.53 -4.01
N LEU A 153 38.85 11.64 -3.26
CA LEU A 153 38.37 11.91 -1.90
C LEU A 153 39.50 12.31 -0.94
N ALA A 154 40.77 12.24 -1.37
CA ALA A 154 41.93 12.67 -0.60
C ALA A 154 41.88 14.15 -0.18
N GLY A 155 41.13 15.00 -0.90
CA GLY A 155 40.91 16.40 -0.53
C GLY A 155 39.93 16.62 0.64
N ILE A 156 39.33 15.54 1.16
CA ILE A 156 38.40 15.60 2.30
C ILE A 156 39.09 15.06 3.55
N SER A 157 39.23 15.91 4.55
CA SER A 157 39.67 15.51 5.88
C SER A 157 38.48 15.11 6.75
N LEU A 158 38.74 14.18 7.66
CA LEU A 158 37.78 13.66 8.64
C LEU A 158 38.19 14.10 10.04
N ASP A 159 37.25 14.71 10.74
CA ASP A 159 37.33 15.01 12.16
C ASP A 159 36.25 14.23 12.91
N TYR A 160 36.45 13.95 14.19
CA TYR A 160 35.62 13.05 14.97
C TYR A 160 35.25 13.68 16.30
N ASP A 161 33.96 13.65 16.64
CA ASP A 161 33.49 14.09 17.94
C ASP A 161 33.68 13.03 19.04
N GLU A 162 33.22 13.34 20.25
CA GLU A 162 33.38 12.45 21.40
C GLU A 162 32.65 11.11 21.24
N THR A 163 31.57 11.06 20.44
CA THR A 163 30.79 9.83 20.21
C THR A 163 31.59 8.77 19.45
N CYS A 164 32.62 9.19 18.71
CA CYS A 164 33.51 8.31 17.96
C CYS A 164 34.69 7.77 18.78
N ARG A 165 34.94 8.27 20.01
CA ARG A 165 36.10 7.85 20.82
C ARG A 165 36.07 6.37 21.21
N ASP A 166 34.88 5.79 21.34
CA ASP A 166 34.68 4.40 21.72
C ASP A 166 34.61 3.44 20.52
N LEU A 167 34.81 3.93 19.29
CA LEU A 167 34.85 3.07 18.10
C LEU A 167 36.06 2.16 18.16
N LYS A 168 35.82 0.84 18.11
CA LYS A 168 36.90 -0.16 18.17
C LYS A 168 37.20 -0.77 16.82
N MET A 169 36.18 -0.86 15.96
CA MET A 169 36.27 -1.63 14.72
C MET A 169 36.37 -0.72 13.50
N ILE A 170 35.78 0.48 13.54
CA ILE A 170 35.96 1.50 12.49
C ILE A 170 37.16 2.39 12.85
N PRO A 171 38.19 2.48 11.99
CA PRO A 171 39.37 3.26 12.29
C PRO A 171 39.10 4.77 12.17
N LEU A 172 39.69 5.55 13.08
CA LEU A 172 39.61 7.02 13.12
C LEU A 172 40.64 7.67 12.18
N LEU A 173 40.55 7.35 10.89
CA LEU A 173 41.46 7.88 9.87
C LEU A 173 41.13 9.33 9.55
N LYS A 174 42.16 10.16 9.33
CA LYS A 174 41.96 11.59 9.03
C LYS A 174 41.63 11.86 7.55
N ASN A 175 41.73 10.86 6.69
CA ASN A 175 41.54 10.99 5.25
C ASN A 175 40.41 10.10 4.74
N ALA A 176 39.48 10.68 3.96
CA ALA A 176 38.34 9.96 3.41
C ALA A 176 38.73 8.87 2.38
N ALA A 177 39.81 9.06 1.62
CA ALA A 177 40.29 8.06 0.68
C ALA A 177 40.84 6.81 1.39
N GLU A 178 41.62 7.00 2.44
CA GLU A 178 42.14 5.89 3.27
C GLU A 178 41.00 5.11 3.93
N LEU A 179 39.98 5.82 4.45
CA LEU A 179 38.81 5.19 5.04
C LEU A 179 37.97 4.41 4.01
N THR A 180 37.93 4.89 2.76
CA THR A 180 37.30 4.15 1.65
C THR A 180 38.01 2.83 1.40
N VAL A 181 39.35 2.85 1.32
CA VAL A 181 40.17 1.64 1.11
C VAL A 181 39.96 0.63 2.24
N TRP A 182 39.96 1.10 3.49
CA TRP A 182 39.65 0.25 4.64
C TRP A 182 38.27 -0.40 4.50
N ALA A 183 37.24 0.37 4.16
CA ALA A 183 35.88 -0.15 4.11
C ALA A 183 35.69 -1.15 2.95
N GLU A 184 36.37 -0.97 1.81
CA GLU A 184 36.41 -1.95 0.72
C GLU A 184 37.12 -3.24 1.12
N GLN A 185 38.24 -3.13 1.84
CA GLN A 185 38.95 -4.29 2.37
C GLN A 185 38.13 -5.05 3.42
N ALA A 186 37.42 -4.32 4.29
CA ALA A 186 36.53 -4.91 5.28
C ALA A 186 35.38 -5.69 4.62
N GLU A 187 34.73 -5.12 3.59
CA GLU A 187 33.70 -5.82 2.81
C GLU A 187 34.26 -7.08 2.14
N ARG A 188 35.42 -7.00 1.49
CA ARG A 188 36.08 -8.17 0.86
C ARG A 188 36.41 -9.26 1.88
N SER A 189 36.89 -8.89 3.06
CA SER A 189 37.22 -9.84 4.13
C SER A 189 35.99 -10.58 4.65
N VAL A 190 34.82 -9.93 4.74
CA VAL A 190 33.57 -10.60 5.10
C VAL A 190 33.19 -11.64 4.05
N TYR A 191 33.25 -11.30 2.76
CA TYR A 191 32.95 -12.25 1.69
C TYR A 191 33.95 -13.40 1.60
N ALA A 192 35.25 -13.12 1.72
CA ALA A 192 36.28 -14.15 1.75
C ALA A 192 36.07 -15.14 2.91
N HIS A 193 35.53 -14.69 4.04
CA HIS A 193 35.17 -15.56 5.15
C HIS A 193 33.95 -16.44 4.84
N LEU A 194 32.94 -15.90 4.16
CA LEU A 194 31.76 -16.68 3.75
C LEU A 194 32.12 -17.77 2.72
N ASP A 195 33.09 -17.49 1.84
CA ASP A 195 33.57 -18.43 0.83
C ASP A 195 34.56 -19.48 1.40
N ALA A 196 35.06 -19.28 2.62
CA ALA A 196 36.03 -20.18 3.23
C ALA A 196 35.36 -21.50 3.69
N ILE A 197 35.61 -22.58 2.95
CA ILE A 197 35.12 -23.95 3.26
C ILE A 197 35.67 -24.47 4.61
N VAL A 198 36.80 -23.94 5.07
CA VAL A 198 37.44 -24.28 6.35
C VAL A 198 37.63 -23.00 7.15
N ALA A 199 37.15 -22.98 8.40
CA ALA A 199 37.35 -21.86 9.29
C ALA A 199 38.85 -21.54 9.40
N PRO A 200 39.30 -20.31 9.09
CA PRO A 200 40.71 -19.97 9.13
C PRO A 200 41.25 -20.17 10.55
N LYS A 201 42.31 -20.99 10.70
CA LYS A 201 42.90 -21.37 11.99
C LYS A 201 43.46 -20.18 12.79
N ASP A 202 43.78 -19.07 12.12
CA ASP A 202 44.37 -17.84 12.70
C ASP A 202 43.59 -16.56 12.31
N GLY A 203 42.37 -16.69 11.79
CA GLY A 203 41.58 -15.52 11.36
C GLY A 203 40.92 -14.82 12.53
N VAL A 204 41.39 -13.63 12.90
CA VAL A 204 40.61 -12.69 13.72
C VAL A 204 39.31 -12.44 12.98
N LEU A 205 38.21 -13.04 13.44
CA LEU A 205 36.89 -12.75 12.94
C LEU A 205 36.71 -11.22 12.99
N PRO A 206 36.24 -10.56 11.92
CA PRO A 206 35.69 -9.23 12.04
C PRO A 206 34.35 -9.36 12.79
N SER A 207 34.39 -9.75 14.06
CA SER A 207 33.22 -9.86 14.92
C SER A 207 32.99 -8.50 15.55
N HIS A 208 32.42 -7.58 14.76
CA HIS A 208 32.01 -6.30 15.29
C HIS A 208 31.00 -6.55 16.41
N VAL A 209 31.18 -5.89 17.55
CA VAL A 209 30.32 -6.11 18.72
C VAL A 209 29.05 -5.26 18.61
N ARG A 210 29.10 -4.15 17.87
CA ARG A 210 27.98 -3.22 17.68
C ARG A 210 27.87 -2.67 16.25
N PHE A 211 26.75 -2.03 15.93
CA PHE A 211 26.53 -1.20 14.73
C PHE A 211 27.25 0.16 14.85
N GLU A 212 28.57 0.10 15.01
CA GLU A 212 29.48 1.25 15.07
C GLU A 212 29.35 2.20 13.89
N GLY A 213 28.87 1.75 12.72
CA GLY A 213 28.65 2.59 11.54
C GLY A 213 27.62 3.68 11.77
N VAL A 214 26.62 3.44 12.63
CA VAL A 214 25.62 4.46 13.01
C VAL A 214 26.30 5.54 13.86
N LEU A 215 27.09 5.12 14.86
CA LEU A 215 27.86 6.01 15.74
C LEU A 215 28.90 6.82 14.95
N TRP A 216 29.61 6.17 14.02
CA TRP A 216 30.54 6.83 13.11
C TRP A 216 29.84 7.89 12.26
N LEU A 217 28.71 7.55 11.63
CA LEU A 217 28.04 8.46 10.72
C LEU A 217 27.51 9.71 11.45
N GLN A 218 27.05 9.60 12.70
CA GLN A 218 26.62 10.76 13.49
C GLN A 218 27.78 11.61 14.04
N GLY A 219 28.94 11.00 14.30
CA GLY A 219 30.07 11.68 14.95
C GLY A 219 31.18 12.17 14.02
N VAL A 220 31.20 11.71 12.77
CA VAL A 220 32.19 12.15 11.76
C VAL A 220 31.86 13.55 11.21
N ARG A 221 32.84 14.43 11.15
CA ARG A 221 32.76 15.74 10.49
C ARG A 221 33.60 15.71 9.23
N PHE A 222 32.96 15.97 8.10
CA PHE A 222 33.63 16.06 6.81
C PHE A 222 34.12 17.49 6.60
N LEU A 223 35.39 17.66 6.26
CA LEU A 223 36.01 18.96 6.05
C LEU A 223 36.57 19.02 4.63
N LYS A 224 36.17 20.03 3.86
CA LYS A 224 36.74 20.34 2.54
C LYS A 224 37.32 21.75 2.58
N ASP A 225 38.61 21.89 2.29
CA ASP A 225 39.34 23.15 2.39
C ASP A 225 39.17 23.84 3.78
N GLY A 226 39.10 23.01 4.84
CA GLY A 226 38.91 23.46 6.22
C GLY A 226 37.47 23.85 6.60
N LYS A 227 36.50 23.78 5.67
CA LYS A 227 35.09 24.08 5.94
C LYS A 227 34.28 22.80 6.17
N PRO A 228 33.39 22.77 7.17
CA PRO A 228 32.50 21.63 7.39
C PRO A 228 31.53 21.49 6.21
N ILE A 229 31.32 20.25 5.79
CA ILE A 229 30.39 19.86 4.73
C ILE A 229 29.47 18.74 5.23
N ALA A 230 28.29 18.60 4.62
CA ALA A 230 27.29 17.57 4.96
C ALA A 230 26.91 17.52 6.46
N GLU A 231 26.61 18.68 7.06
CA GLU A 231 26.29 18.78 8.49
C GLU A 231 25.03 17.97 8.87
N ARG A 232 24.01 18.01 8.01
CA ARG A 232 22.79 17.21 8.17
C ARG A 232 22.98 15.84 7.54
N ARG A 233 22.67 14.79 8.30
CA ARG A 233 22.89 13.40 7.89
C ARG A 233 21.66 12.58 8.22
N MET A 234 21.38 11.60 7.38
CA MET A 234 20.33 10.62 7.64
C MET A 234 20.74 9.24 7.12
N LEU A 235 20.40 8.20 7.88
CA LEU A 235 20.61 6.82 7.48
C LEU A 235 19.28 6.21 7.06
N MET A 236 19.24 5.60 5.89
CA MET A 236 18.05 4.98 5.31
C MET A 236 18.36 3.53 4.96
N ILE A 237 17.63 2.58 5.52
CA ILE A 237 17.78 1.15 5.27
C ILE A 237 16.48 0.63 4.67
N ASP A 238 16.54 0.19 3.41
CA ASP A 238 15.41 -0.36 2.66
C ASP A 238 15.46 -1.89 2.60
N ASP A 239 14.34 -2.50 2.22
CA ASP A 239 14.18 -3.93 2.03
C ASP A 239 14.45 -4.78 3.29
N LEU A 240 14.16 -4.28 4.50
CA LEU A 240 14.45 -5.03 5.73
C LEU A 240 13.86 -6.45 5.72
N HIS A 241 12.72 -6.65 5.07
CA HIS A 241 12.09 -7.96 4.87
C HIS A 241 12.97 -9.02 4.16
N LYS A 242 14.08 -8.62 3.53
CA LYS A 242 15.10 -9.51 2.95
C LYS A 242 16.09 -10.05 3.99
N LEU A 243 16.18 -9.40 5.15
CA LEU A 243 16.94 -9.90 6.29
C LEU A 243 16.18 -11.03 7.00
N ARG A 244 16.92 -11.95 7.60
CA ARG A 244 16.36 -13.02 8.42
C ARG A 244 15.75 -12.43 9.70
N ARG A 245 14.78 -13.12 10.33
CA ARG A 245 14.10 -12.64 11.55
C ARG A 245 15.09 -12.24 12.68
N PRO A 246 16.12 -13.04 13.03
CA PRO A 246 17.07 -12.65 14.07
C PRO A 246 17.88 -11.40 13.72
N GLN A 247 18.26 -11.23 12.45
CA GLN A 247 19.00 -10.06 11.98
C GLN A 247 18.16 -8.78 12.06
N ARG A 248 16.87 -8.86 11.69
CA ARG A 248 15.94 -7.71 11.80
C ARG A 248 15.72 -7.29 13.24
N GLN A 249 15.46 -8.27 14.12
CA GLN A 249 15.29 -8.01 15.56
C GLN A 249 16.55 -7.39 16.15
N LEU A 250 17.72 -7.96 15.83
CA LEU A 250 19.00 -7.42 16.27
C LEU A 250 19.20 -5.96 15.82
N LEU A 251 18.96 -5.67 14.54
CA LEU A 251 19.11 -4.33 13.98
C LEU A 251 18.21 -3.30 14.67
N ALA A 252 16.93 -3.62 14.83
CA ALA A 252 15.97 -2.69 15.43
C ALA A 252 16.23 -2.46 16.92
N VAL A 253 16.49 -3.52 17.68
CA VAL A 253 16.79 -3.41 19.13
C VAL A 253 18.04 -2.56 19.34
N GLU A 254 19.13 -2.90 18.66
CA GLU A 254 20.42 -2.25 18.91
C GLU A 254 20.41 -0.79 18.45
N ILE A 255 19.79 -0.45 17.30
CA ILE A 255 19.66 0.96 16.89
C ILE A 255 18.77 1.76 17.85
N THR A 256 17.70 1.15 18.37
CA THR A 256 16.84 1.80 19.38
C THR A 256 17.62 2.09 20.66
N GLU A 257 18.46 1.15 21.11
CA GLU A 257 19.31 1.32 22.29
C GLU A 257 20.42 2.36 22.07
N LEU A 258 20.97 2.46 20.86
CA LEU A 258 22.00 3.45 20.50
C LEU A 258 21.49 4.90 20.55
N ARG A 259 20.17 5.12 20.40
CA ARG A 259 19.53 6.46 20.42
C ARG A 259 20.27 7.48 19.54
N PRO A 260 20.33 7.24 18.22
CA PRO A 260 21.09 8.09 17.32
C PRO A 260 20.59 9.54 17.35
N SER A 261 21.52 10.50 17.35
CA SER A 261 21.20 11.94 17.27
C SER A 261 20.80 12.40 15.87
N MET A 262 20.82 11.48 14.90
CA MET A 262 20.38 11.69 13.52
C MET A 262 19.16 10.80 13.21
N PRO A 263 18.32 11.16 12.23
CA PRO A 263 17.22 10.30 11.78
C PRO A 263 17.75 9.00 11.14
N VAL A 264 17.24 7.87 11.60
CA VAL A 264 17.44 6.55 11.00
C VAL A 264 16.11 6.00 10.52
N TRP A 265 15.97 5.83 9.21
CA TRP A 265 14.76 5.30 8.59
C TRP A 265 14.94 3.84 8.22
N LEU A 266 14.04 2.99 8.69
CA LEU A 266 13.96 1.57 8.32
C LEU A 266 12.71 1.36 7.49
N ALA A 267 12.82 0.76 6.31
CA ALA A 267 11.69 0.43 5.46
C ALA A 267 11.49 -1.08 5.34
N GLU A 268 10.30 -1.55 5.72
CA GLU A 268 9.93 -2.95 5.66
C GLU A 268 8.55 -3.18 5.03
N ARG A 269 8.29 -4.45 4.68
CA ARG A 269 6.94 -4.84 4.25
C ARG A 269 6.02 -4.91 5.46
N SER A 270 4.75 -4.54 5.27
CA SER A 270 3.73 -4.79 6.29
C SER A 270 3.61 -6.29 6.54
N ILE A 271 3.75 -6.70 7.80
CA ILE A 271 3.55 -8.08 8.23
C ILE A 271 2.26 -8.09 9.03
N ALA A 272 1.27 -8.87 8.59
CA ALA A 272 0.15 -9.22 9.45
C ALA A 272 0.58 -10.36 10.38
N LEU A 273 0.09 -10.34 11.62
CA LEU A 273 0.19 -11.47 12.57
C LEU A 273 1.63 -11.82 12.97
N GLY A 274 2.53 -10.83 12.97
CA GLY A 274 3.90 -10.99 13.43
C GLY A 274 4.17 -10.03 14.58
N GLU A 275 4.89 -10.51 15.60
CA GLU A 275 5.43 -9.68 16.69
C GLU A 275 5.89 -8.35 16.12
N GLN A 276 5.21 -7.28 16.55
CA GLN A 276 5.64 -5.93 16.30
C GLN A 276 7.12 -5.86 16.70
N LEU A 277 7.97 -5.23 15.89
CA LEU A 277 9.37 -4.88 16.23
C LEU A 277 9.50 -3.98 17.48
N LEU A 278 8.48 -3.93 18.33
CA LEU A 278 8.49 -3.31 19.64
C LEU A 278 9.22 -4.28 20.58
N SER A 279 10.47 -3.96 20.86
CA SER A 279 11.14 -4.51 22.03
C SER A 279 10.29 -4.22 23.28
N GLN A 280 10.24 -5.15 24.23
CA GLN A 280 9.48 -5.02 25.50
C GLN A 280 9.99 -3.90 26.44
N GLY A 281 10.65 -2.86 25.92
CA GLY A 281 11.16 -1.72 26.69
C GLY A 281 11.13 -0.36 25.97
N ALA A 282 10.83 -0.31 24.67
CA ALA A 282 10.74 0.96 23.94
C ALA A 282 9.37 1.62 24.19
N ARG A 283 9.37 2.86 24.71
CA ARG A 283 8.13 3.65 24.81
C ARG A 283 7.78 4.19 23.42
N SER A 284 6.68 3.69 22.85
CA SER A 284 6.08 4.19 21.61
C SER A 284 5.95 5.73 21.66
N GLY A 285 6.43 6.41 20.62
CA GLY A 285 6.32 7.88 20.46
C GLY A 285 7.47 8.74 21.01
N ARG A 286 8.52 8.16 21.59
CA ARG A 286 9.75 8.91 21.95
C ARG A 286 11.03 8.40 21.28
N ASP A 287 11.22 7.08 21.26
CA ASP A 287 12.46 6.46 20.78
C ASP A 287 12.24 5.67 19.46
N LEU A 288 10.98 5.31 19.17
CA LEU A 288 10.58 4.57 17.97
C LEU A 288 9.25 5.12 17.45
N HIS A 289 9.25 5.49 16.17
CA HIS A 289 8.09 5.98 15.43
C HIS A 289 7.81 5.00 14.29
N ALA A 290 6.76 4.19 14.43
CA ALA A 290 6.28 3.35 13.33
C ALA A 290 5.31 4.17 12.48
N VAL A 291 5.52 4.18 11.17
CA VAL A 291 4.68 4.88 10.19
C VAL A 291 4.16 3.86 9.18
N ASP A 292 2.89 3.53 9.27
CA ASP A 292 2.20 2.72 8.26
C ASP A 292 1.78 3.62 7.09
N LEU A 293 2.59 3.63 6.01
CA LEU A 293 2.40 4.50 4.84
C LEU A 293 1.02 4.35 4.18
N ILE A 294 0.37 3.19 4.29
CA ILE A 294 -0.96 2.97 3.71
C ILE A 294 -2.07 3.28 4.71
N ASN A 295 -1.96 2.78 5.95
CA ASN A 295 -3.06 2.85 6.91
C ASN A 295 -3.07 4.17 7.69
N GLU A 296 -1.93 4.70 8.09
CA GLU A 296 -1.85 5.94 8.87
C GLU A 296 -1.85 7.18 7.98
N ILE A 297 -1.05 7.17 6.91
CA ILE A 297 -0.94 8.33 6.00
C ILE A 297 -2.20 8.48 5.12
N TRP A 298 -2.73 7.38 4.56
CA TRP A 298 -3.87 7.44 3.62
C TRP A 298 -5.19 6.91 4.19
N GLY A 299 -5.16 6.08 5.25
CA GLY A 299 -6.35 5.41 5.78
C GLY A 299 -7.18 6.21 6.78
N SER A 300 -6.71 7.40 7.20
CA SER A 300 -7.38 8.25 8.18
C SER A 300 -8.30 9.28 7.54
N GLY A 301 -9.60 9.30 7.87
CA GLY A 301 -10.56 10.37 7.55
C GLY A 301 -10.44 11.03 6.16
N LYS A 302 -9.81 12.20 6.09
CA LYS A 302 -9.56 13.00 4.86
C LYS A 302 -8.51 12.39 3.91
N GLY A 303 -7.87 11.30 4.30
CA GLY A 303 -6.76 10.63 3.59
C GLY A 303 -7.14 10.07 2.21
N SER A 304 -8.40 9.67 2.01
CA SER A 304 -8.87 9.20 0.68
C SER A 304 -8.90 10.31 -0.37
N GLN A 305 -9.37 11.51 -0.01
CA GLN A 305 -9.37 12.68 -0.89
C GLN A 305 -7.94 13.16 -1.19
N GLN A 306 -7.04 13.00 -0.23
CA GLN A 306 -5.63 13.38 -0.39
C GLN A 306 -4.87 12.35 -1.23
N PHE A 307 -5.15 11.05 -1.06
CA PHE A 307 -4.63 10.01 -1.93
C PHE A 307 -5.12 10.21 -3.37
N LEU A 308 -6.38 10.60 -3.59
CA LEU A 308 -6.89 10.97 -4.91
C LEU A 308 -6.03 12.07 -5.55
N ALA A 309 -5.75 13.15 -4.80
CA ALA A 309 -4.94 14.26 -5.27
C ALA A 309 -3.47 13.85 -5.54
N TYR A 310 -2.91 12.95 -4.74
CA TYR A 310 -1.58 12.36 -4.93
C TYR A 310 -1.52 11.46 -6.15
N ALA A 311 -2.48 10.54 -6.29
CA ALA A 311 -2.63 9.62 -7.40
C ALA A 311 -2.79 10.36 -8.73
N GLN A 312 -3.67 11.37 -8.78
CA GLN A 312 -3.83 12.21 -9.98
C GLN A 312 -2.51 12.86 -10.39
N ASN A 313 -1.75 13.43 -9.45
CA ASN A 313 -0.45 14.05 -9.76
C ASN A 313 0.55 13.06 -10.36
N ILE A 314 0.60 11.82 -9.85
CA ILE A 314 1.44 10.75 -10.42
C ILE A 314 0.98 10.41 -11.85
N LEU A 315 -0.32 10.25 -12.06
CA LEU A 315 -0.88 9.87 -13.35
C LEU A 315 -0.65 10.95 -14.41
N ASP A 316 -0.90 12.22 -14.06
CA ASP A 316 -0.74 13.37 -14.97
C ASP A 316 0.72 13.53 -15.40
N ARG A 317 1.68 13.48 -14.45
CA ARG A 317 3.12 13.54 -14.76
C ARG A 317 3.57 12.46 -15.74
N ARG A 318 2.92 11.29 -15.73
CA ARG A 318 3.20 10.19 -16.67
C ARG A 318 2.51 10.38 -18.01
N MET A 319 1.29 10.94 -18.01
CA MET A 319 0.59 11.32 -19.23
C MET A 319 1.32 12.40 -20.03
N ASP A 320 2.04 13.30 -19.37
CA ASP A 320 2.83 14.34 -20.05
C ASP A 320 4.05 13.77 -20.80
N ARG A 321 4.44 12.51 -20.53
CA ARG A 321 5.61 11.86 -21.18
C ARG A 321 5.27 11.11 -22.44
N GLN A 322 3.99 10.92 -22.73
CA GLN A 322 3.55 10.21 -23.93
C GLN A 322 3.04 11.20 -24.99
N SER A 323 3.05 10.77 -26.24
CA SER A 323 2.57 11.57 -27.38
C SER A 323 1.45 10.88 -28.17
N ALA A 324 1.00 9.71 -27.73
CA ALA A 324 -0.02 8.92 -28.41
C ALA A 324 -1.44 9.44 -28.15
N ILE A 325 -1.66 10.04 -26.99
CA ILE A 325 -2.91 10.61 -26.49
C ILE A 325 -2.72 12.12 -26.39
N PRO A 326 -3.74 12.94 -26.75
CA PRO A 326 -3.69 14.38 -26.57
C PRO A 326 -3.29 14.79 -25.15
N SER A 327 -2.56 15.90 -25.02
CA SER A 327 -2.18 16.47 -23.72
C SER A 327 -3.43 16.82 -22.90
N GLY A 328 -3.40 16.48 -21.62
CA GLY A 328 -4.51 16.71 -20.71
C GLY A 328 -4.30 15.94 -19.41
N THR A 329 -5.17 16.17 -18.43
CA THR A 329 -5.14 15.38 -17.20
C THR A 329 -5.66 13.98 -17.50
N PHE A 330 -5.12 12.97 -16.83
CA PHE A 330 -5.55 11.58 -17.03
C PHE A 330 -7.05 11.40 -16.78
N ALA A 331 -7.59 12.15 -15.81
CA ALA A 331 -9.02 12.14 -15.48
C ALA A 331 -9.92 12.62 -16.63
N GLN A 332 -9.46 13.54 -17.50
CA GLN A 332 -10.25 14.03 -18.65
C GLN A 332 -10.51 12.93 -19.68
N HIS A 333 -9.65 11.92 -19.73
CA HIS A 333 -9.77 10.77 -20.62
C HIS A 333 -10.69 9.67 -20.06
N LEU A 334 -11.21 9.84 -18.83
CA LEU A 334 -12.08 8.90 -18.15
C LEU A 334 -13.43 9.57 -17.87
N ARG A 335 -14.49 9.17 -18.58
CA ARG A 335 -15.83 9.71 -18.33
C ARG A 335 -16.31 9.35 -16.92
N SER A 336 -16.74 10.35 -16.16
CA SER A 336 -17.24 10.25 -14.77
C SER A 336 -18.73 9.93 -14.67
N ASP A 337 -19.47 10.02 -15.77
CA ASP A 337 -20.92 9.91 -15.80
C ASP A 337 -21.40 8.92 -16.85
N ILE A 338 -22.56 8.33 -16.57
CA ILE A 338 -23.28 7.46 -17.49
C ILE A 338 -24.32 8.31 -18.22
N LEU A 339 -24.34 8.24 -19.55
CA LEU A 339 -25.31 9.01 -20.32
C LEU A 339 -26.68 8.30 -20.29
N PRO A 340 -27.80 9.03 -20.15
CA PRO A 340 -29.13 8.42 -20.03
C PRO A 340 -29.52 7.49 -21.19
N ASN A 341 -29.04 7.78 -22.40
CA ASN A 341 -29.30 6.97 -23.59
C ASN A 341 -28.61 5.59 -23.53
N GLU A 342 -27.43 5.49 -22.92
CA GLU A 342 -26.64 4.25 -22.83
C GLU A 342 -27.24 3.20 -21.89
N VAL A 343 -28.02 3.66 -20.90
CA VAL A 343 -28.65 2.79 -19.89
C VAL A 343 -30.17 2.76 -19.99
N SER A 344 -30.74 3.36 -21.02
CA SER A 344 -32.20 3.50 -21.17
C SER A 344 -32.93 2.16 -21.13
N GLU A 345 -32.41 1.15 -21.83
CA GLU A 345 -32.96 -0.21 -21.84
C GLU A 345 -32.83 -0.88 -20.47
N GLN A 346 -31.67 -0.75 -19.82
CA GLN A 346 -31.41 -1.29 -18.48
C GLN A 346 -32.35 -0.65 -17.44
N VAL A 347 -32.58 0.66 -17.53
CA VAL A 347 -33.51 1.39 -16.67
C VAL A 347 -34.94 0.87 -16.86
N GLN A 348 -35.40 0.69 -18.11
CA GLN A 348 -36.73 0.14 -18.38
C GLN A 348 -36.88 -1.29 -17.85
N ARG A 349 -35.89 -2.16 -18.08
CA ARG A 349 -35.86 -3.53 -17.55
C ARG A 349 -35.88 -3.54 -16.02
N GLY A 350 -35.14 -2.63 -15.39
CA GLY A 350 -35.10 -2.46 -13.92
C GLY A 350 -36.45 -2.06 -13.34
N ILE A 351 -37.14 -1.10 -13.95
CA ILE A 351 -38.49 -0.68 -13.54
C ILE A 351 -39.50 -1.84 -13.71
N ALA A 352 -39.44 -2.56 -14.84
CA ALA A 352 -40.31 -3.71 -15.07
C ALA A 352 -40.09 -4.81 -14.01
N ARG A 353 -38.82 -5.10 -13.68
CA ARG A 353 -38.47 -6.06 -12.63
C ARG A 353 -38.92 -5.60 -11.25
N PHE A 354 -38.78 -4.32 -10.91
CA PHE A 354 -39.30 -3.78 -9.66
C PHE A 354 -40.81 -4.00 -9.55
N ASN A 355 -41.57 -3.73 -10.62
CA ASN A 355 -43.01 -3.93 -10.64
C ASN A 355 -43.39 -5.40 -10.45
N ASP A 356 -42.73 -6.32 -11.15
CA ASP A 356 -42.96 -7.76 -11.02
C ASP A 356 -42.69 -8.27 -9.60
N GLN A 357 -41.55 -7.89 -9.01
CA GLN A 357 -41.18 -8.32 -7.65
C GLN A 357 -42.03 -7.66 -6.55
N SER A 358 -42.57 -6.48 -6.84
CA SER A 358 -43.40 -5.72 -5.91
C SER A 358 -44.88 -6.05 -5.98
N ASP A 359 -45.34 -6.77 -7.01
CA ASP A 359 -46.77 -7.02 -7.25
C ASP A 359 -47.43 -7.71 -6.06
N ARG A 360 -46.72 -8.66 -5.44
CA ARG A 360 -47.13 -9.37 -4.21
C ARG A 360 -47.38 -8.46 -3.00
N PHE A 361 -46.88 -7.22 -3.01
CA PHE A 361 -47.00 -6.25 -1.91
C PHE A 361 -47.98 -5.13 -2.18
N ARG A 362 -48.45 -4.97 -3.43
CA ARG A 362 -49.32 -3.85 -3.82
C ARG A 362 -50.66 -3.85 -3.10
N SER A 363 -51.15 -5.02 -2.72
CA SER A 363 -52.39 -5.17 -1.95
C SER A 363 -52.24 -4.86 -0.46
N ASN A 364 -51.00 -4.68 0.05
CA ASN A 364 -50.76 -4.39 1.46
C ASN A 364 -50.85 -2.88 1.74
N PRO A 365 -51.84 -2.42 2.55
CA PRO A 365 -52.06 -1.00 2.80
C PRO A 365 -50.88 -0.30 3.48
N GLN A 366 -50.01 -1.06 4.15
CA GLN A 366 -48.81 -0.52 4.81
C GLN A 366 -47.82 0.13 3.84
N TYR A 367 -47.74 -0.36 2.60
CA TYR A 367 -46.78 0.11 1.59
C TYR A 367 -47.40 1.05 0.55
N ALA A 368 -48.67 1.45 0.73
CA ALA A 368 -49.41 2.24 -0.25
C ALA A 368 -48.71 3.58 -0.58
N GLU A 369 -48.19 4.28 0.42
CA GLU A 369 -47.44 5.53 0.21
C GLU A 369 -46.12 5.31 -0.52
N TRP A 370 -45.40 4.21 -0.23
CA TRP A 370 -44.13 3.87 -0.89
C TRP A 370 -44.34 3.50 -2.36
N PHE A 371 -45.41 2.77 -2.67
CA PHE A 371 -45.80 2.47 -4.06
C PHE A 371 -46.30 3.70 -4.80
N GLY A 372 -47.03 4.61 -4.14
CA GLY A 372 -47.39 5.90 -4.73
C GLY A 372 -46.15 6.73 -5.13
N ARG A 373 -45.11 6.77 -4.28
CA ARG A 373 -43.82 7.39 -4.63
C ARG A 373 -43.12 6.65 -5.76
N ALA A 374 -43.09 5.31 -5.75
CA ALA A 374 -42.50 4.50 -6.82
C ALA A 374 -43.16 4.74 -8.19
N GLU A 375 -44.48 4.89 -8.25
CA GLU A 375 -45.22 5.20 -9.48
C GLU A 375 -44.87 6.60 -10.02
N GLN A 376 -44.83 7.61 -9.14
CA GLN A 376 -44.42 8.97 -9.51
C GLN A 376 -42.98 9.01 -10.06
N ILE A 377 -42.07 8.27 -9.43
CA ILE A 377 -40.67 8.17 -9.86
C ILE A 377 -40.56 7.43 -11.20
N SER A 378 -41.32 6.36 -11.38
CA SER A 378 -41.34 5.55 -12.61
C SER A 378 -41.90 6.32 -13.81
N ALA A 379 -42.73 7.35 -13.59
CA ALA A 379 -43.26 8.21 -14.64
C ALA A 379 -42.18 9.01 -15.39
N LYS A 380 -41.01 9.22 -14.80
CA LYS A 380 -39.84 9.85 -15.44
C LYS A 380 -38.62 8.94 -15.34
N PRO A 381 -38.51 7.92 -16.21
CA PRO A 381 -37.42 6.94 -16.18
C PRO A 381 -36.05 7.63 -16.28
N SER A 382 -35.22 7.40 -15.27
CA SER A 382 -33.85 7.90 -15.19
C SER A 382 -33.01 6.97 -14.32
N LEU A 383 -31.68 7.10 -14.37
CA LEU A 383 -30.80 6.33 -13.49
C LEU A 383 -31.07 6.61 -12.00
N ASN A 384 -31.34 7.88 -11.66
CA ASN A 384 -31.70 8.29 -10.31
C ASN A 384 -33.07 7.71 -9.89
N ALA A 385 -34.04 7.68 -10.82
CA ALA A 385 -35.33 7.03 -10.57
C ALA A 385 -35.14 5.54 -10.25
N LEU A 386 -34.32 4.84 -11.02
CA LEU A 386 -34.01 3.44 -10.78
C LEU A 386 -33.34 3.23 -9.41
N ARG A 387 -32.37 4.08 -9.03
CA ARG A 387 -31.71 4.02 -7.71
C ARG A 387 -32.72 4.13 -6.57
N GLU A 388 -33.66 5.06 -6.66
CA GLU A 388 -34.71 5.23 -5.65
C GLU A 388 -35.65 4.01 -5.57
N LEU A 389 -35.98 3.37 -6.69
CA LEU A 389 -36.76 2.13 -6.69
C LEU A 389 -36.02 0.99 -5.98
N TYR A 390 -34.72 0.84 -6.22
CA TYR A 390 -33.90 -0.14 -5.50
C TYR A 390 -33.83 0.14 -3.99
N LYS A 391 -33.79 1.42 -3.57
CA LYS A 391 -33.87 1.80 -2.16
C LYS A 391 -35.21 1.38 -1.54
N ILE A 392 -36.32 1.67 -2.22
CA ILE A 392 -37.66 1.24 -1.78
C ILE A 392 -37.70 -0.28 -1.63
N GLN A 393 -37.17 -1.02 -2.61
CA GLN A 393 -37.12 -2.49 -2.55
C GLN A 393 -36.33 -3.02 -1.35
N ILE A 394 -35.16 -2.44 -1.06
CA ILE A 394 -34.35 -2.80 0.11
C ILE A 394 -35.13 -2.55 1.41
N GLN A 395 -35.85 -1.41 1.51
CA GLN A 395 -36.63 -1.09 2.71
C GLN A 395 -37.84 -2.02 2.89
N ILE A 396 -38.52 -2.41 1.80
CA ILE A 396 -39.59 -3.41 1.84
C ILE A 396 -39.05 -4.73 2.40
N ALA A 397 -37.92 -5.23 1.87
CA ALA A 397 -37.31 -6.47 2.33
C ALA A 397 -36.84 -6.41 3.80
N ARG A 398 -36.39 -5.23 4.28
CA ARG A 398 -36.08 -5.02 5.70
C ARG A 398 -37.32 -5.07 6.57
N GLN A 399 -38.41 -4.47 6.11
CA GLN A 399 -39.65 -4.41 6.86
C GLN A 399 -40.32 -5.78 6.94
N GLU A 400 -40.31 -6.58 5.88
CA GLU A 400 -40.80 -7.96 5.93
C GLU A 400 -40.12 -8.78 7.03
N ARG A 401 -38.80 -8.61 7.19
CA ARG A 401 -38.03 -9.28 8.23
C ARG A 401 -38.40 -8.81 9.65
N LYS A 402 -38.77 -7.52 9.80
CA LYS A 402 -39.24 -6.96 11.08
C LYS A 402 -40.69 -7.35 11.40
N ARG A 403 -41.55 -7.47 10.39
CA ARG A 403 -42.98 -7.80 10.55
C ARG A 403 -43.21 -9.19 11.13
N GLN A 404 -42.25 -10.11 10.95
CA GLN A 404 -42.22 -11.38 11.69
C GLN A 404 -42.16 -11.20 13.22
N MET A 405 -41.87 -10.00 13.73
CA MET A 405 -41.76 -9.68 15.16
C MET A 405 -42.78 -8.67 15.68
N THR A 406 -43.66 -8.06 14.87
CA THR A 406 -44.61 -7.03 15.34
C THR A 406 -45.84 -6.89 14.43
N PHE A 407 -47.05 -6.82 15.01
CA PHE A 407 -48.33 -6.60 14.32
C PHE A 407 -48.65 -5.09 14.25
N GLU A 408 -48.01 -4.37 13.33
CA GLU A 408 -48.39 -2.99 12.99
C GLU A 408 -48.93 -2.91 11.56
N LEU A 409 -50.14 -2.36 11.43
CA LEU A 409 -50.92 -2.26 10.19
C LEU A 409 -51.05 -0.81 9.68
N ALA A 410 -50.46 0.18 10.36
CA ALA A 410 -50.47 1.57 9.93
C ALA A 410 -49.60 1.76 8.66
N PRO A 411 -49.98 2.68 7.74
CA PRO A 411 -49.14 3.07 6.62
C PRO A 411 -47.80 3.61 7.10
N LEU A 412 -46.70 3.17 6.47
CA LEU A 412 -45.38 3.70 6.77
C LEU A 412 -45.18 5.02 6.02
N PRO A 413 -44.90 6.13 6.72
CA PRO A 413 -44.77 7.43 6.07
C PRO A 413 -43.57 7.46 5.13
N THR A 414 -43.68 8.21 4.03
CA THR A 414 -42.55 8.44 3.10
C THR A 414 -41.33 9.06 3.76
N ALA A 415 -41.49 9.79 4.87
CA ALA A 415 -40.41 10.34 5.67
C ALA A 415 -39.45 9.27 6.22
N GLU A 416 -39.92 8.03 6.46
CA GLU A 416 -39.04 6.92 6.88
C GLU A 416 -38.05 6.48 5.77
N LEU A 417 -38.38 6.74 4.49
CA LEU A 417 -37.47 6.49 3.37
C LEU A 417 -36.35 7.55 3.33
N ASP A 418 -36.66 8.78 3.75
CA ASP A 418 -35.74 9.92 3.69
C ASP A 418 -34.85 10.02 4.94
N GLU A 419 -35.39 9.76 6.15
CA GLU A 419 -34.61 9.73 7.40
C GLU A 419 -33.58 8.59 7.45
N ARG A 420 -33.78 7.53 6.64
CA ARG A 420 -32.88 6.38 6.54
C ARG A 420 -32.01 6.39 5.28
N GLY A 421 -32.22 7.33 4.36
CA GLY A 421 -31.48 7.52 3.12
C GLY A 421 -30.04 8.01 3.32
N SER A 422 -29.22 7.23 4.02
CA SER A 422 -27.80 7.51 4.17
C SER A 422 -27.05 7.28 2.86
N SER A 423 -25.91 7.96 2.67
CA SER A 423 -24.99 7.73 1.54
C SER A 423 -24.55 6.26 1.39
N LYS A 424 -24.68 5.43 2.43
CA LYS A 424 -24.42 3.99 2.37
C LYS A 424 -25.52 3.21 1.64
N GLU A 425 -26.77 3.64 1.75
CA GLU A 425 -27.90 3.02 1.05
C GLU A 425 -27.87 3.33 -0.45
N ASP A 426 -27.47 4.55 -0.82
CA ASP A 426 -27.27 4.90 -2.24
C ASP A 426 -26.17 4.02 -2.87
N ASN A 427 -25.07 3.81 -2.16
CA ASN A 427 -24.01 2.91 -2.60
C ASN A 427 -24.45 1.43 -2.68
N ALA A 428 -25.35 1.00 -1.79
CA ALA A 428 -25.94 -0.33 -1.84
C ALA A 428 -26.90 -0.48 -3.04
N ALA A 429 -27.72 0.53 -3.34
CA ALA A 429 -28.57 0.53 -4.52
C ALA A 429 -27.75 0.49 -5.82
N ASP A 430 -26.68 1.29 -5.91
CA ASP A 430 -25.78 1.30 -7.07
C ASP A 430 -25.16 -0.07 -7.35
N ILE A 431 -24.72 -0.80 -6.31
CA ILE A 431 -24.11 -2.13 -6.52
C ILE A 431 -25.16 -3.19 -6.85
N PHE A 432 -26.40 -3.08 -6.35
CA PHE A 432 -27.50 -3.96 -6.74
C PHE A 432 -27.89 -3.76 -8.21
N MET A 433 -27.96 -2.50 -8.65
CA MET A 433 -28.18 -2.16 -10.05
C MET A 433 -27.08 -2.72 -10.95
N HIS A 434 -25.83 -2.68 -10.51
CA HIS A 434 -24.71 -3.30 -11.22
C HIS A 434 -24.87 -4.83 -11.32
N GLU A 435 -25.20 -5.50 -10.22
CA GLU A 435 -25.36 -6.95 -10.22
C GLU A 435 -26.52 -7.40 -11.11
N ASP A 436 -27.67 -6.75 -11.00
CA ASP A 436 -28.90 -7.15 -11.68
C ASP A 436 -28.95 -6.75 -13.15
N LEU A 437 -28.47 -5.56 -13.49
CA LEU A 437 -28.67 -4.94 -14.80
C LEU A 437 -27.36 -4.73 -15.56
N LYS A 438 -26.21 -5.07 -14.95
CA LYS A 438 -24.87 -4.85 -15.50
C LYS A 438 -24.62 -3.38 -15.87
N ILE A 439 -25.25 -2.46 -15.13
CA ILE A 439 -24.93 -1.04 -15.22
C ILE A 439 -23.51 -0.85 -14.68
N PRO A 440 -22.61 -0.12 -15.38
CA PRO A 440 -21.24 0.06 -14.94
C PRO A 440 -21.17 0.65 -13.53
N TYR A 441 -20.29 0.11 -12.71
CA TYR A 441 -19.99 0.57 -11.37
C TYR A 441 -18.51 0.91 -11.21
N TYR A 442 -17.58 0.16 -11.81
CA TYR A 442 -16.14 0.41 -11.66
C TYR A 442 -15.62 1.37 -12.74
N PHE A 443 -15.88 2.67 -12.58
CA PHE A 443 -15.43 3.70 -13.53
C PHE A 443 -15.20 5.06 -12.84
N GLY A 444 -14.47 5.93 -13.54
CA GLY A 444 -14.09 7.26 -13.06
C GLY A 444 -12.82 7.24 -12.21
N ILE A 445 -12.20 8.43 -12.08
CA ILE A 445 -10.91 8.59 -11.39
C ILE A 445 -10.99 8.25 -9.90
N GLU A 446 -12.09 8.59 -9.24
CA GLU A 446 -12.27 8.32 -7.80
C GLU A 446 -12.32 6.83 -7.49
N ARG A 447 -13.08 6.06 -8.29
CA ARG A 447 -13.15 4.61 -8.15
C ARG A 447 -11.85 3.94 -8.58
N LEU A 448 -11.15 4.46 -9.60
CA LEU A 448 -9.79 4.00 -9.95
C LEU A 448 -8.83 4.10 -8.76
N CYS A 449 -8.79 5.25 -8.07
CA CYS A 449 -7.95 5.43 -6.89
C CYS A 449 -8.38 4.52 -5.73
N THR A 450 -9.68 4.29 -5.56
CA THR A 450 -10.18 3.36 -4.54
C THR A 450 -9.81 1.91 -4.86
N LEU A 451 -9.87 1.50 -6.14
CA LEU A 451 -9.47 0.16 -6.59
C LEU A 451 -7.99 -0.15 -6.31
N ALA A 452 -7.14 0.87 -6.42
CA ALA A 452 -5.72 0.78 -6.11
C ALA A 452 -5.42 0.58 -4.62
N THR A 453 -6.41 0.70 -3.73
CA THR A 453 -6.24 0.44 -2.28
C THR A 453 -5.06 1.23 -1.67
N ASN A 454 -4.93 2.51 -2.07
CA ASN A 454 -3.83 3.40 -1.69
C ASN A 454 -2.41 2.90 -2.06
N ASN A 455 -2.29 1.96 -3.00
CA ASN A 455 -1.04 1.41 -3.48
C ASN A 455 -0.67 1.99 -4.86
N VAL A 456 0.53 2.56 -4.98
CA VAL A 456 0.96 3.24 -6.21
C VAL A 456 1.23 2.25 -7.34
N GLU A 457 1.81 1.08 -7.08
CA GLU A 457 2.04 0.08 -8.11
C GLU A 457 0.72 -0.48 -8.67
N GLU A 458 -0.28 -0.69 -7.81
CA GLU A 458 -1.62 -1.09 -8.25
C GLU A 458 -2.30 0.01 -9.07
N LEU A 459 -2.20 1.26 -8.63
CA LEU A 459 -2.70 2.41 -9.38
C LEU A 459 -2.11 2.46 -10.78
N LEU A 460 -0.79 2.31 -10.90
CA LEU A 460 -0.08 2.32 -12.17
C LEU A 460 -0.45 1.12 -13.05
N GLY A 461 -0.62 -0.06 -12.47
CA GLY A 461 -1.09 -1.24 -13.21
C GLY A 461 -2.50 -1.07 -13.79
N LEU A 462 -3.43 -0.50 -13.02
CA LEU A 462 -4.79 -0.20 -13.48
C LEU A 462 -4.79 0.92 -14.54
N ALA A 463 -4.00 1.97 -14.33
CA ALA A 463 -3.84 3.06 -15.30
C ALA A 463 -3.21 2.58 -16.61
N ALA A 464 -2.24 1.66 -16.55
CA ALA A 464 -1.64 1.04 -17.72
C ALA A 464 -2.68 0.30 -18.56
N ALA A 465 -3.58 -0.46 -17.93
CA ALA A 465 -4.66 -1.16 -18.63
C ALA A 465 -5.63 -0.19 -19.32
N LEU A 466 -6.02 0.90 -18.64
CA LEU A 466 -6.86 1.95 -19.23
C LEU A 466 -6.15 2.68 -20.38
N TYR A 467 -4.85 2.95 -20.23
CA TYR A 467 -4.05 3.62 -21.25
C TYR A 467 -3.95 2.79 -22.55
N GLU A 468 -3.79 1.48 -22.48
CA GLU A 468 -3.84 0.62 -23.67
C GLU A 468 -5.20 0.71 -24.38
N GLY A 469 -6.29 0.76 -23.61
CA GLY A 469 -7.64 0.99 -24.14
C GLY A 469 -7.78 2.35 -24.83
N LEU A 470 -7.30 3.42 -24.20
CA LEU A 470 -7.29 4.76 -24.75
C LEU A 470 -6.50 4.83 -26.06
N LYS A 471 -5.30 4.24 -26.09
CA LYS A 471 -4.45 4.20 -27.27
C LYS A 471 -5.11 3.45 -28.42
N ALA A 472 -5.73 2.30 -28.15
CA ALA A 472 -6.47 1.55 -29.15
C ALA A 472 -7.65 2.37 -29.71
N LYS A 473 -8.41 3.06 -28.85
CA LYS A 473 -9.53 3.90 -29.26
C LYS A 473 -9.09 5.13 -30.05
N GLN A 474 -7.98 5.76 -29.66
CA GLN A 474 -7.39 6.89 -30.38
C GLN A 474 -6.94 6.48 -31.78
N VAL A 475 -6.33 5.30 -31.94
CA VAL A 475 -5.91 4.78 -33.24
C VAL A 475 -7.12 4.46 -34.13
N LEU A 476 -8.16 3.83 -33.58
CA LEU A 476 -9.31 3.35 -34.36
C LEU A 476 -10.36 4.43 -34.65
N ARG A 477 -10.59 5.35 -33.73
CA ARG A 477 -11.71 6.31 -33.75
C ARG A 477 -11.30 7.77 -33.63
N ARG A 478 -10.00 8.06 -33.42
CA ARG A 478 -9.49 9.42 -33.11
C ARG A 478 -10.18 10.05 -31.89
N GLU A 479 -10.60 9.21 -30.95
CA GLU A 479 -11.24 9.59 -29.70
C GLU A 479 -10.40 9.06 -28.54
N ALA A 480 -10.05 9.96 -27.62
CA ALA A 480 -9.20 9.68 -26.47
C ALA A 480 -9.98 9.69 -25.16
N VAL A 481 -11.23 9.22 -25.13
CA VAL A 481 -12.04 9.16 -23.91
C VAL A 481 -12.65 7.77 -23.80
N LEU A 482 -12.54 7.13 -22.63
CA LEU A 482 -13.20 5.85 -22.37
C LEU A 482 -14.58 6.07 -21.72
N SER A 483 -15.60 5.39 -22.25
CA SER A 483 -16.90 5.26 -21.59
C SER A 483 -16.81 4.39 -20.31
N PRO A 484 -17.74 4.52 -19.35
CA PRO A 484 -17.81 3.70 -18.14
C PRO A 484 -17.78 2.19 -18.40
N ILE A 485 -18.46 1.73 -19.46
CA ILE A 485 -18.46 0.30 -19.86
C ILE A 485 -17.05 -0.13 -20.29
N GLU A 486 -16.37 0.68 -21.10
CA GLU A 486 -15.00 0.40 -21.54
C GLU A 486 -14.02 0.42 -20.35
N GLN A 487 -14.13 1.43 -19.47
CA GLN A 487 -13.30 1.53 -18.27
C GLN A 487 -13.44 0.29 -17.38
N GLU A 488 -14.68 -0.08 -17.04
CA GLU A 488 -14.96 -1.24 -16.20
C GLU A 488 -14.41 -2.53 -16.81
N LYS A 489 -14.57 -2.71 -18.13
CA LYS A 489 -14.02 -3.86 -18.84
C LYS A 489 -12.51 -3.98 -18.61
N TYR A 490 -11.74 -2.92 -18.86
CA TYR A 490 -10.28 -2.95 -18.69
C TYR A 490 -9.87 -3.14 -17.23
N LEU A 491 -10.58 -2.54 -16.28
CA LEU A 491 -10.30 -2.68 -14.85
C LEU A 491 -10.59 -4.10 -14.34
N VAL A 492 -11.68 -4.72 -14.78
CA VAL A 492 -12.01 -6.11 -14.44
C VAL A 492 -11.04 -7.08 -15.12
N GLU A 493 -10.61 -6.81 -16.36
CA GLU A 493 -9.56 -7.59 -17.02
C GLU A 493 -8.22 -7.52 -16.28
N ALA A 494 -7.81 -6.33 -15.83
CA ALA A 494 -6.63 -6.16 -14.98
C ALA A 494 -6.76 -6.93 -13.64
N ALA A 495 -7.95 -6.90 -13.03
CA ALA A 495 -8.25 -7.66 -11.82
C ALA A 495 -8.18 -9.19 -12.03
N LYS A 496 -8.69 -9.68 -13.16
CA LYS A 496 -8.56 -11.10 -13.57
C LYS A 496 -7.11 -11.49 -13.73
N HIS A 497 -6.30 -10.64 -14.38
CA HIS A 497 -4.87 -10.88 -14.54
C HIS A 497 -4.17 -10.97 -13.19
N LYS A 498 -4.45 -10.03 -12.26
CA LYS A 498 -3.95 -10.07 -10.87
C LYS A 498 -4.27 -11.40 -10.19
N ARG A 499 -5.54 -11.83 -10.21
CA ARG A 499 -5.95 -13.13 -9.62
C ARG A 499 -5.22 -14.31 -10.24
N SER A 500 -5.02 -14.31 -11.56
CA SER A 500 -4.35 -15.40 -12.28
C SER A 500 -2.86 -15.54 -11.95
N PHE A 501 -2.23 -14.47 -11.45
CA PHE A 501 -0.82 -14.45 -11.09
C PHE A 501 -0.57 -14.91 -9.64
N ILE A 502 -1.58 -14.89 -8.77
CA ILE A 502 -1.47 -15.31 -7.36
C ILE A 502 -0.80 -16.69 -7.21
N PRO A 503 -1.22 -17.76 -7.92
CA PRO A 503 -0.60 -19.08 -7.78
C PRO A 503 0.89 -19.13 -8.18
N LYS A 504 1.35 -18.19 -9.01
CA LYS A 504 2.72 -18.14 -9.53
C LYS A 504 3.67 -17.35 -8.64
N SER A 505 3.14 -16.44 -7.81
CA SER A 505 3.96 -15.50 -7.03
C SER A 505 4.14 -15.88 -5.57
N HIS A 506 3.39 -16.86 -5.08
CA HIS A 506 3.27 -17.17 -3.66
C HIS A 506 3.67 -18.62 -3.38
N THR A 507 4.24 -18.86 -2.21
CA THR A 507 4.67 -20.20 -1.79
C THR A 507 3.48 -21.13 -1.67
N GLU A 508 2.36 -20.64 -1.13
CA GLU A 508 1.09 -21.36 -1.00
C GLU A 508 0.03 -20.77 -1.96
N GLY A 509 0.43 -20.37 -3.16
CA GLY A 509 -0.39 -19.53 -4.04
C GLY A 509 -1.73 -20.11 -4.46
N THR A 510 -1.83 -21.44 -4.67
CA THR A 510 -3.12 -22.08 -4.97
C THR A 510 -4.09 -21.98 -3.79
N ARG A 511 -3.59 -22.22 -2.56
CA ARG A 511 -4.38 -22.12 -1.33
C ARG A 511 -4.78 -20.67 -1.03
N ALA A 512 -3.88 -19.72 -1.28
CA ALA A 512 -4.16 -18.29 -1.20
C ALA A 512 -5.30 -17.89 -2.15
N GLN A 513 -5.24 -18.33 -3.41
CA GLN A 513 -6.29 -18.08 -4.39
C GLN A 513 -7.64 -18.69 -3.95
N GLN A 514 -7.64 -19.95 -3.51
CA GLN A 514 -8.84 -20.64 -3.01
C GLN A 514 -9.47 -19.94 -1.80
N LEU A 515 -8.64 -19.50 -0.85
CA LEU A 515 -9.09 -18.73 0.32
C LEU A 515 -9.73 -17.40 -0.09
N ILE A 516 -9.07 -16.65 -0.99
CA ILE A 516 -9.58 -15.36 -1.50
C ILE A 516 -10.92 -15.55 -2.22
N ASP A 517 -11.04 -16.58 -3.07
CA ASP A 517 -12.28 -16.87 -3.78
C ASP A 517 -13.41 -17.31 -2.83
N GLY A 518 -13.08 -18.10 -1.80
CA GLY A 518 -14.03 -18.48 -0.76
C GLY A 518 -14.57 -17.28 0.02
N ILE A 519 -13.68 -16.41 0.48
CA ILE A 519 -14.04 -15.16 1.16
C ILE A 519 -14.85 -14.26 0.23
N ALA A 520 -14.44 -14.10 -1.04
CA ALA A 520 -15.16 -13.27 -1.99
C ALA A 520 -16.57 -13.79 -2.29
N SER A 521 -16.74 -15.12 -2.44
CA SER A 521 -18.06 -15.75 -2.58
C SER A 521 -18.93 -15.50 -1.36
N TYR A 522 -18.38 -15.68 -0.15
CA TYR A 522 -19.09 -15.40 1.10
C TYR A 522 -19.51 -13.93 1.21
N CYS A 523 -18.59 -13.00 0.93
CA CYS A 523 -18.86 -11.56 0.90
C CYS A 523 -19.97 -11.22 -0.11
N ARG A 524 -19.98 -11.88 -1.27
CA ARG A 524 -20.99 -11.69 -2.32
C ARG A 524 -22.37 -12.15 -1.86
N GLU A 525 -22.46 -13.35 -1.29
CA GLU A 525 -23.71 -13.89 -0.74
C GLU A 525 -24.30 -12.97 0.33
N ARG A 526 -23.45 -12.40 1.20
CA ARG A 526 -23.89 -11.48 2.26
C ARG A 526 -24.27 -10.10 1.74
N THR A 527 -23.60 -9.61 0.71
CA THR A 527 -23.84 -8.28 0.13
C THR A 527 -25.19 -8.21 -0.57
N PHE A 528 -25.52 -9.22 -1.37
CA PHE A 528 -26.72 -9.24 -2.21
C PHE A 528 -27.95 -9.86 -1.51
N LEU A 529 -27.94 -9.90 -0.17
CA LEU A 529 -29.17 -10.20 0.57
C LEU A 529 -30.20 -9.10 0.31
N PRO A 530 -31.48 -9.42 0.00
CA PRO A 530 -32.47 -8.44 -0.44
C PRO A 530 -32.67 -7.24 0.51
N ASN A 531 -32.43 -7.44 1.81
CA ASN A 531 -32.57 -6.41 2.83
C ASN A 531 -31.30 -5.56 3.06
N ALA A 532 -30.23 -5.78 2.27
CA ALA A 532 -28.94 -5.10 2.36
C ALA A 532 -28.52 -4.80 3.82
N PRO A 533 -28.31 -5.84 4.65
CA PRO A 533 -28.16 -5.68 6.10
C PRO A 533 -26.84 -4.99 6.48
N TYR A 534 -25.88 -4.94 5.56
CA TYR A 534 -24.54 -4.41 5.77
C TYR A 534 -24.17 -3.35 4.72
N ALA A 535 -25.01 -2.32 4.54
CA ALA A 535 -24.75 -1.25 3.57
C ALA A 535 -23.39 -0.55 3.84
N PRO A 536 -22.53 -0.30 2.82
CA PRO A 536 -22.78 -0.46 1.38
C PRO A 536 -22.61 -1.88 0.81
N GLY A 537 -22.10 -2.82 1.61
CA GLY A 537 -21.96 -4.24 1.33
C GLY A 537 -20.81 -4.86 2.13
N VAL A 538 -20.73 -6.20 2.15
CA VAL A 538 -19.69 -6.94 2.86
C VAL A 538 -18.48 -7.13 1.95
N THR A 539 -17.30 -6.71 2.40
CA THR A 539 -16.05 -6.79 1.64
C THR A 539 -14.89 -7.40 2.42
N GLY A 540 -15.18 -7.92 3.62
CA GLY A 540 -14.16 -8.51 4.48
C GLY A 540 -14.75 -9.45 5.52
N VAL A 541 -13.85 -10.18 6.18
CA VAL A 541 -14.16 -11.14 7.24
C VAL A 541 -13.33 -10.83 8.49
N ARG A 542 -13.87 -11.11 9.68
CA ARG A 542 -13.19 -10.87 10.96
C ARG A 542 -12.90 -12.18 11.66
N LEU A 543 -11.66 -12.30 12.15
CA LEU A 543 -11.28 -13.29 13.17
C LEU A 543 -11.16 -12.60 14.53
N THR A 544 -11.65 -13.26 15.59
CA THR A 544 -11.53 -12.74 16.96
C THR A 544 -10.07 -12.77 17.41
N LYS A 545 -9.74 -11.91 18.38
CA LYS A 545 -8.36 -11.85 18.90
C LYS A 545 -7.88 -13.19 19.46
N GLY A 546 -8.73 -13.92 20.18
CA GLY A 546 -8.36 -15.26 20.69
C GLY A 546 -8.02 -16.27 19.59
N VAL A 547 -8.69 -16.21 18.44
CA VAL A 547 -8.37 -17.07 17.28
C VAL A 547 -7.04 -16.64 16.63
N ILE A 548 -6.80 -15.33 16.54
CA ILE A 548 -5.53 -14.79 16.04
C ILE A 548 -4.36 -15.23 16.92
N ASP A 549 -4.46 -15.02 18.24
CA ASP A 549 -3.41 -15.40 19.19
C ASP A 549 -3.13 -16.92 19.10
N ALA A 550 -4.20 -17.74 18.99
CA ALA A 550 -4.08 -19.18 18.82
C ALA A 550 -3.43 -19.61 17.49
N LEU A 551 -3.63 -18.86 16.41
CA LEU A 551 -2.96 -19.07 15.12
C LEU A 551 -1.47 -18.73 15.20
N GLU A 552 -1.12 -17.66 15.92
CA GLU A 552 0.27 -17.22 16.12
C GLU A 552 1.07 -18.22 16.96
N ASP A 553 0.45 -18.79 18.01
CA ASP A 553 1.07 -19.81 18.87
C ASP A 553 1.44 -21.10 18.11
N GLY A 554 0.79 -21.36 16.96
CA GLY A 554 1.08 -22.47 16.07
C GLY A 554 0.88 -23.86 16.68
N ARG A 555 0.35 -23.98 17.90
CA ARG A 555 -0.02 -25.26 18.54
C ARG A 555 -1.49 -25.59 18.33
N SER A 556 -2.32 -24.56 18.15
CA SER A 556 -3.76 -24.69 17.96
C SER A 556 -4.10 -24.99 16.49
N TYR A 557 -5.15 -25.79 16.25
CA TYR A 557 -5.68 -26.13 14.92
C TYR A 557 -4.76 -26.96 13.99
N GLY A 558 -3.70 -27.55 14.54
CA GLY A 558 -2.80 -28.47 13.83
C GLY A 558 -2.08 -27.85 12.63
N ASP A 559 -1.64 -28.68 11.69
CA ASP A 559 -0.90 -28.22 10.51
C ASP A 559 -1.74 -27.32 9.60
N SER A 560 -3.06 -27.54 9.54
CA SER A 560 -3.97 -26.72 8.75
C SER A 560 -4.05 -25.28 9.26
N GLY A 561 -4.06 -25.07 10.58
CA GLY A 561 -3.97 -23.74 11.19
C GLY A 561 -2.66 -23.04 10.89
N ARG A 562 -1.52 -23.76 10.96
CA ARG A 562 -0.20 -23.22 10.61
C ARG A 562 -0.12 -22.77 9.15
N ILE A 563 -0.66 -23.57 8.24
CA ILE A 563 -0.73 -23.23 6.81
C ILE A 563 -1.63 -22.02 6.60
N LEU A 564 -2.80 -21.97 7.25
CA LEU A 564 -3.71 -20.82 7.16
C LEU A 564 -3.05 -19.54 7.65
N HIS A 565 -2.37 -19.59 8.80
CA HIS A 565 -1.60 -18.46 9.31
C HIS A 565 -0.58 -17.96 8.27
N ARG A 566 0.23 -18.87 7.72
CA ARG A 566 1.21 -18.53 6.67
C ARG A 566 0.55 -17.89 5.45
N VAL A 567 -0.55 -18.47 4.96
CA VAL A 567 -1.31 -17.96 3.80
C VAL A 567 -1.87 -16.56 4.09
N LEU A 568 -2.44 -16.33 5.28
CA LEU A 568 -2.96 -15.01 5.67
C LEU A 568 -1.84 -13.96 5.72
N CYS A 569 -0.70 -14.29 6.33
CA CYS A 569 0.45 -13.40 6.35
C CYS A 569 0.95 -13.08 4.94
N GLU A 570 1.02 -14.07 4.06
CA GLU A 570 1.46 -13.89 2.66
C GLU A 570 0.47 -13.00 1.89
N CYS A 571 -0.84 -13.25 2.03
CA CYS A 571 -1.87 -12.45 1.37
C CYS A 571 -1.89 -10.99 1.84
N VAL A 572 -1.64 -10.71 3.12
CA VAL A 572 -1.53 -9.31 3.59
C VAL A 572 -0.22 -8.69 3.11
N ALA A 573 0.88 -9.44 3.18
CA ALA A 573 2.19 -8.96 2.74
C ALA A 573 2.19 -8.58 1.25
N GLU A 574 1.41 -9.26 0.40
CA GLU A 574 1.29 -9.00 -1.04
C GLU A 574 0.05 -8.16 -1.41
N ASN A 575 -0.50 -7.41 -0.44
CA ASN A 575 -1.64 -6.50 -0.64
C ASN A 575 -2.91 -7.15 -1.22
N LEU A 576 -3.12 -8.45 -1.01
CA LEU A 576 -4.35 -9.16 -1.38
C LEU A 576 -5.44 -8.95 -0.32
N PHE A 577 -5.03 -8.79 0.94
CA PHE A 577 -5.90 -8.33 2.03
C PHE A 577 -5.38 -7.04 2.66
N THR A 578 -6.31 -6.17 3.07
CA THR A 578 -6.03 -5.03 3.95
C THR A 578 -6.58 -5.34 5.34
N THR A 579 -5.71 -5.30 6.35
CA THR A 579 -6.09 -5.55 7.74
C THR A 579 -6.57 -4.29 8.43
N LYS A 580 -7.57 -4.42 9.29
CA LYS A 580 -8.02 -3.35 10.19
C LYS A 580 -8.40 -3.95 11.55
N GLU A 581 -7.90 -3.36 12.62
CA GLU A 581 -8.33 -3.75 13.96
C GLU A 581 -9.81 -3.38 14.16
N SER A 582 -10.59 -4.32 14.68
CA SER A 582 -11.92 -4.04 15.20
C SER A 582 -11.83 -3.89 16.70
N ALA A 583 -12.17 -2.70 17.21
CA ALA A 583 -12.27 -2.45 18.64
C ALA A 583 -13.34 -3.34 19.29
N SER A 584 -13.13 -3.69 20.55
CA SER A 584 -14.16 -4.33 21.36
C SER A 584 -15.34 -3.38 21.56
N SER A 585 -16.53 -3.94 21.69
CA SER A 585 -17.76 -3.24 22.02
C SER A 585 -18.55 -4.08 23.01
N ASN A 586 -19.60 -3.51 23.62
CA ASN A 586 -20.44 -4.23 24.59
C ASN A 586 -21.01 -5.57 24.07
N SER A 587 -21.10 -5.75 22.75
CA SER A 587 -21.63 -6.95 22.11
C SER A 587 -20.60 -7.78 21.34
N ARG A 588 -19.34 -7.33 21.20
CA ARG A 588 -18.34 -7.99 20.35
C ARG A 588 -16.93 -7.84 20.90
N GLU A 589 -16.19 -8.94 20.93
CA GLU A 589 -14.76 -8.93 21.23
C GLU A 589 -13.96 -8.20 20.15
N SER A 590 -12.77 -7.75 20.54
CA SER A 590 -11.78 -7.23 19.60
C SER A 590 -11.32 -8.32 18.64
N GLY A 591 -10.87 -7.92 17.45
CA GLY A 591 -10.41 -8.84 16.44
C GLY A 591 -9.73 -8.14 15.28
N LEU A 592 -9.39 -8.91 14.27
CA LEU A 592 -8.72 -8.43 13.06
C LEU A 592 -9.62 -8.70 11.85
N VAL A 593 -9.94 -7.62 11.13
CA VAL A 593 -10.73 -7.67 9.89
C VAL A 593 -9.79 -7.77 8.71
N PHE A 594 -9.97 -8.80 7.89
CA PHE A 594 -9.32 -8.98 6.59
C PHE A 594 -10.26 -8.51 5.49
N ASN A 595 -10.02 -7.31 4.96
CA ASN A 595 -10.78 -6.79 3.82
C ASN A 595 -10.11 -7.23 2.52
N LEU A 596 -10.90 -7.66 1.55
CA LEU A 596 -10.41 -7.90 0.20
C LEU A 596 -9.83 -6.61 -0.39
N ASN A 597 -8.69 -6.74 -1.07
CA ASN A 597 -8.18 -5.67 -1.92
C ASN A 597 -9.26 -5.23 -2.92
N ARG A 598 -9.37 -3.92 -3.16
CA ARG A 598 -10.48 -3.35 -3.93
C ARG A 598 -10.50 -3.77 -5.40
N THR A 599 -9.34 -4.07 -5.98
CA THR A 599 -9.27 -4.71 -7.30
C THR A 599 -9.90 -6.11 -7.29
N LEU A 600 -9.74 -6.88 -6.20
CA LEU A 600 -10.39 -8.20 -6.05
C LEU A 600 -11.89 -8.07 -5.75
N CYS A 601 -12.34 -6.97 -5.12
CA CYS A 601 -13.76 -6.64 -5.03
C CYS A 601 -14.37 -6.47 -6.42
N ALA A 602 -13.71 -5.70 -7.32
CA ALA A 602 -14.21 -5.48 -8.68
C ALA A 602 -14.34 -6.76 -9.49
N LEU A 603 -13.39 -7.69 -9.33
CA LEU A 603 -13.46 -9.00 -9.96
C LEU A 603 -14.73 -9.79 -9.59
N ASN A 604 -15.22 -9.60 -8.36
CA ASN A 604 -16.34 -10.36 -7.79
C ASN A 604 -17.67 -9.57 -7.76
N GLY A 605 -17.72 -8.38 -8.38
CA GLY A 605 -18.91 -7.54 -8.37
C GLY A 605 -19.25 -6.97 -6.98
N LEU A 606 -18.24 -6.82 -6.10
CA LEU A 606 -18.40 -6.31 -4.74
C LEU A 606 -18.22 -4.77 -4.67
N PRO A 607 -18.86 -4.08 -3.71
CA PRO A 607 -18.71 -2.64 -3.56
C PRO A 607 -17.30 -2.26 -3.12
N LEU A 608 -16.91 -1.01 -3.36
CA LEU A 608 -15.57 -0.50 -3.01
C LEU A 608 -15.50 0.14 -1.61
N GLY A 609 -16.65 0.38 -0.97
CA GLY A 609 -16.73 0.99 0.35
C GLY A 609 -16.13 0.13 1.47
N TYR A 610 -15.56 0.77 2.48
CA TYR A 610 -15.15 0.11 3.73
C TYR A 610 -16.31 0.16 4.74
N GLY A 611 -16.56 -0.93 5.45
CA GLY A 611 -17.48 -0.93 6.60
C GLY A 611 -18.32 -2.20 6.78
N GLY A 612 -18.60 -2.95 5.72
CA GLY A 612 -19.24 -4.26 5.85
C GLY A 612 -18.21 -5.37 6.00
N TRP A 613 -18.19 -5.98 7.18
CA TRP A 613 -17.44 -7.21 7.46
C TRP A 613 -18.29 -8.15 8.29
N GLN A 614 -17.95 -9.44 8.29
CA GLN A 614 -18.66 -10.48 9.02
C GLN A 614 -17.72 -11.33 9.84
N ASP A 615 -18.21 -11.80 10.97
CA ASP A 615 -17.51 -12.80 11.77
C ASP A 615 -17.54 -14.14 11.03
N VAL A 616 -16.41 -14.82 11.01
CA VAL A 616 -16.25 -16.14 10.41
C VAL A 616 -15.49 -17.05 11.35
N ASP A 617 -15.84 -18.33 11.32
CA ASP A 617 -15.14 -19.34 12.08
C ASP A 617 -13.85 -19.75 11.36
N ILE A 618 -12.86 -20.15 12.15
CA ILE A 618 -11.57 -20.61 11.61
C ILE A 618 -11.73 -21.86 10.74
N GLU A 619 -12.69 -22.72 11.05
CA GLU A 619 -12.97 -23.94 10.28
C GLU A 619 -13.46 -23.60 8.86
N ASP A 620 -14.27 -22.56 8.71
CA ASP A 620 -14.71 -22.06 7.40
C ASP A 620 -13.52 -21.53 6.59
N MET A 621 -12.63 -20.76 7.23
CA MET A 621 -11.42 -20.24 6.61
C MET A 621 -10.47 -21.36 6.15
N ILE A 622 -10.26 -22.38 6.99
CA ILE A 622 -9.49 -23.58 6.62
C ILE A 622 -10.18 -24.32 5.47
N GLY A 623 -11.51 -24.46 5.54
CA GLY A 623 -12.33 -25.09 4.52
C GLY A 623 -12.18 -24.41 3.16
N TRP A 624 -12.29 -23.09 3.11
CA TRP A 624 -12.09 -22.29 1.89
C TRP A 624 -10.67 -22.39 1.36
N MET A 625 -9.67 -22.34 2.24
CA MET A 625 -8.26 -22.49 1.84
C MET A 625 -7.96 -23.85 1.20
N GLN A 626 -8.58 -24.93 1.67
CA GLN A 626 -8.29 -26.30 1.21
C GLN A 626 -9.15 -26.73 0.02
N ARG A 627 -10.43 -26.35 0.02
CA ARG A 627 -11.45 -26.85 -0.92
C ARG A 627 -11.96 -25.78 -1.87
N GLY A 628 -11.60 -24.51 -1.67
CA GLY A 628 -12.17 -23.38 -2.39
C GLY A 628 -13.57 -23.01 -1.89
N PRO A 629 -14.30 -22.15 -2.61
CA PRO A 629 -15.63 -21.71 -2.22
C PRO A 629 -16.58 -22.90 -2.04
N SER A 630 -17.04 -23.09 -0.81
CA SER A 630 -18.13 -24.00 -0.51
C SER A 630 -19.43 -23.32 -0.89
N PHE A 631 -19.94 -23.59 -2.10
CA PHE A 631 -21.30 -23.20 -2.44
C PHE A 631 -22.23 -23.89 -1.43
N SER A 632 -22.84 -23.11 -0.55
CA SER A 632 -23.84 -23.62 0.36
C SER A 632 -25.02 -24.11 -0.51
N ARG A 633 -25.10 -25.42 -0.69
CA ARG A 633 -26.15 -26.15 -1.43
C ARG A 633 -27.52 -26.08 -0.73
N LYS A 634 -27.83 -24.96 -0.06
CA LYS A 634 -29.04 -24.76 0.76
C LYS A 634 -30.21 -24.11 0.02
N ARG A 635 -30.22 -24.07 -1.32
CA ARG A 635 -31.34 -23.51 -2.11
C ARG A 635 -32.04 -24.50 -3.05
N LEU A 636 -31.93 -25.81 -2.79
CA LEU A 636 -32.60 -26.85 -3.59
C LEU A 636 -33.39 -27.87 -2.76
N LEU A 637 -33.61 -27.65 -1.46
CA LEU A 637 -34.37 -28.58 -0.59
C LEU A 637 -35.42 -27.89 0.27
N GLU A 638 -35.94 -26.74 -0.18
CA GLU A 638 -37.17 -26.14 0.37
C GLU A 638 -38.07 -25.65 -0.78
N ILE A 639 -38.38 -26.57 -1.69
CA ILE A 639 -39.63 -26.53 -2.48
C ILE A 639 -40.06 -28.00 -2.62
N ASP A 640 -40.85 -28.45 -1.65
CA ASP A 640 -41.98 -29.38 -1.85
C ASP A 640 -43.12 -28.87 -0.98
#